data_AF-A0A316V0Z0-F1
#
_entry.id   AF-A0A316V0Z0-F1
#
_cell.length_a   1.000
_cell.length_b   1.000
_cell.length_c   1.000
_cell.angle_alpha   90.00
_cell.angle_beta   90.00
_cell.angle_gamma   90.00
#
_symmetry.space_group_name_H-M   'P 1'
#
loop_
_entity.id
_entity.type
_entity.pdbx_description
1 polymer ?
#
loop_
_entity_poly.entity_id
_entity_poly.type
_entity_poly.pdbx_seq_one_letter_code
_entity_poly.pdbx_strand_id
1 'polypeptide(L)'
;MSRICLLLVGLLLLAVNVTAQQYVGANYTNSMPSVGGSEVTFWNIKSATGKNTSLLNYHILGTNGKRQDPKKVKKAVIIIHGLGQDPQLYMSNALNALSQANSNNGAANADSIAIVAPLFANGNQKNVAYPWTDGLAAGQGSTSLALVWKGANWASGLNNQYPYKIADVSSYAVLDQMTQYFANKAIYPNLNQIVVAGHSLGGQTVQRYAAIGKQLGLSTPIRFWIGNPNDYVYMSDKRPVYRDPGAVCPTYDAWRAGLGSDLPTYNTDLTNQGRAAVLANYNSRSKIYARGTQDFGEDSSSCNPLTAGANRDERFLAQIAAFPPQSIDNVDYTPVGHDNGAMMASPAGQARLFLDNLNGDGSRHADFGNRLQAGDSPQPDPANAPPPAIVGTGAAGMTFQGCYSDNSDDSTGHALPVSVNSGNSVEACTAACSSAGYSIAGMLGGGQCLCGNTLSYQAMKVVDRACLTPCNDNSAEYCGGYQRLSIWSGGAPSQRPASSTVASSGSFNYIGCYTDDVSNRTLNAYSTASDAMTIESCAASCAGYKYMGLEWSRECFCSNTLGGALTTASECSYLCSGNNTQLCGASSRLTVYNNTAPAATTTATSTTATTTATTASTSTTTTSSAAPSPSGYQGCVVDNGSQGRLLSRQAYSSDNNTVELCTAACSALQLSISGLEWGRECWCGSQLNYAAVTATDCTMPCTGNASQICGNGNRLSLYSAQSGTVPVAATPQAASATKDGSYTLSGCYTDSVSQRVLTVGKPGGSVEACQASCAGYPIFGVEYGGECYCDQALGSTAVKKDVSECNMPCSSDSTELCGAGDRILVYTKAGGAATSTATSTTTASSTTATSASTTVTDSSTATTSTTSTASTTSTSSTATTSSSTSTTTSAATTSTSTSTSTSASSTPTTAVPSGYTDKGCYLDDGGSRTLSSASYSQSDNTPAKCSAFCSAKGFRYSGTEYSSECYCGNTLANSAASSGCSMTCSGDNGQLCGGPNRLNVLEDQSWKQTFFTVSRYDRWNFTDCAVDSVSARLLPMSPSVPGGANKMTVESCLDACASANMTWCGLEYASECYGAKDQPNYTAAPTPAGGSSKDPTTRGCSMPCKGNSTIACGGSSRMNLYQFDASASPVQGTQLLDVGN
;
A
#
# COMPACT_ATOMS: atom_id res chain seq x y z
N MET A 1 -3.76 41.15 -65.05
CA MET A 1 -3.09 42.46 -64.90
C MET A 1 -2.99 42.74 -63.40
N SER A 2 -1.91 43.25 -62.80
CA SER A 2 -0.51 43.49 -63.19
C SER A 2 0.32 43.57 -61.87
N ARG A 3 1.51 42.96 -61.77
CA ARG A 3 2.87 43.59 -61.85
C ARG A 3 3.15 44.67 -60.76
N ILE A 4 4.32 44.76 -60.10
CA ILE A 4 5.62 44.04 -60.22
C ILE A 4 6.53 44.23 -58.96
N CYS A 5 7.70 43.57 -58.94
CA CYS A 5 8.85 43.58 -57.99
C CYS A 5 8.92 42.32 -57.09
N LEU A 6 9.88 41.38 -57.15
CA LEU A 6 11.33 41.38 -57.48
C LEU A 6 12.18 42.24 -56.51
N LEU A 7 13.37 41.82 -56.05
CA LEU A 7 14.33 40.84 -56.59
C LEU A 7 14.78 39.70 -55.63
N LEU A 8 15.43 38.70 -56.27
CA LEU A 8 16.14 37.52 -55.81
C LEU A 8 16.89 37.59 -54.44
N VAL A 9 16.80 36.49 -53.68
CA VAL A 9 17.88 35.48 -53.67
C VAL A 9 17.26 34.11 -53.85
N GLY A 10 17.80 33.29 -54.76
CA GLY A 10 17.40 31.90 -54.94
C GLY A 10 18.60 30.99 -55.14
N LEU A 11 19.11 30.40 -54.06
CA LEU A 11 20.01 29.24 -54.13
C LEU A 11 20.09 28.52 -52.77
N LEU A 12 19.40 27.38 -52.66
CA LEU A 12 19.81 26.11 -52.00
C LEU A 12 18.58 25.21 -51.77
N LEU A 13 18.07 24.62 -52.84
CA LEU A 13 17.33 23.36 -52.75
C LEU A 13 18.35 22.24 -52.47
N LEU A 14 18.85 22.18 -51.24
CA LEU A 14 19.58 21.00 -50.77
C LEU A 14 18.57 19.89 -50.50
N ALA A 15 18.32 19.08 -51.52
CA ALA A 15 17.83 17.72 -51.36
C ALA A 15 18.90 16.90 -50.63
N VAL A 16 18.99 17.05 -49.32
CA VAL A 16 19.94 16.30 -48.50
C VAL A 16 19.50 14.83 -48.49
N ASN A 17 20.26 13.98 -49.15
CA ASN A 17 20.14 12.52 -49.03
C ASN A 17 20.65 12.11 -47.64
N VAL A 18 19.81 12.31 -46.62
CA VAL A 18 20.12 11.99 -45.22
C VAL A 18 20.12 10.47 -45.04
N THR A 19 21.31 9.89 -44.89
CA THR A 19 21.49 8.55 -44.33
C THR A 19 20.93 8.47 -42.90
N ALA A 20 20.67 7.28 -42.38
CA ALA A 20 19.96 7.04 -41.11
C ALA A 20 20.70 7.47 -39.81
N GLN A 21 21.57 8.48 -39.88
CA GLN A 21 22.44 8.96 -38.80
C GLN A 21 21.93 10.26 -38.12
N GLN A 22 20.81 10.84 -38.57
CA GLN A 22 20.29 12.13 -38.08
C GLN A 22 20.07 12.20 -36.55
N TYR A 23 19.86 11.05 -35.91
CA TYR A 23 19.56 10.94 -34.47
C TYR A 23 20.70 10.31 -33.66
N VAL A 24 21.94 10.20 -34.17
CA VAL A 24 23.06 9.70 -33.34
C VAL A 24 23.38 10.72 -32.24
N GLY A 25 22.96 10.42 -31.01
CA GLY A 25 23.30 11.15 -29.80
C GLY A 25 24.75 10.92 -29.39
N ALA A 26 25.26 11.79 -28.53
CA ALA A 26 26.57 11.56 -27.90
C ALA A 26 26.48 10.33 -26.98
N ASN A 27 27.30 9.32 -27.25
CA ASN A 27 27.49 8.15 -26.39
C ASN A 27 28.15 8.58 -25.06
N TYR A 28 27.79 7.92 -23.96
CA TYR A 28 28.39 8.10 -22.64
C TYR A 28 28.41 6.79 -21.87
N THR A 29 29.40 6.65 -20.98
CA THR A 29 29.59 5.46 -20.14
C THR A 29 28.36 5.19 -19.29
N ASN A 30 27.90 3.95 -19.33
CA ASN A 30 26.75 3.42 -18.60
C ASN A 30 26.95 1.90 -18.42
N SER A 31 26.18 1.30 -17.52
CA SER A 31 26.18 -0.13 -17.20
C SER A 31 24.77 -0.74 -17.36
N MET A 32 23.95 -0.15 -18.25
CA MET A 32 22.59 -0.62 -18.52
C MET A 32 22.60 -2.08 -19.05
N PRO A 33 21.79 -3.00 -18.50
CA PRO A 33 21.79 -4.41 -18.91
C PRO A 33 21.47 -4.60 -20.39
N SER A 34 22.10 -5.57 -21.05
CA SER A 34 21.74 -5.94 -22.42
C SER A 34 20.43 -6.74 -22.46
N VAL A 35 19.62 -6.54 -23.51
CA VAL A 35 18.36 -7.25 -23.73
C VAL A 35 18.40 -7.91 -25.10
N GLY A 36 18.36 -9.23 -25.15
CA GLY A 36 18.43 -10.01 -26.38
C GLY A 36 17.33 -9.62 -27.37
N GLY A 37 17.67 -9.47 -28.66
CA GLY A 37 16.76 -8.94 -29.67
C GLY A 37 16.66 -7.41 -29.70
N SER A 38 17.48 -6.69 -28.92
CA SER A 38 17.57 -5.23 -28.95
C SER A 38 19.01 -4.73 -28.77
N GLU A 39 19.23 -3.44 -29.01
CA GLU A 39 20.48 -2.73 -28.69
C GLU A 39 20.21 -1.46 -27.87
N VAL A 40 21.20 -1.02 -27.10
CA VAL A 40 21.18 0.28 -26.41
C VAL A 40 21.63 1.36 -27.40
N THR A 41 20.80 2.38 -27.59
CA THR A 41 21.00 3.47 -28.55
C THR A 41 20.92 4.85 -27.90
N PHE A 42 21.76 5.76 -28.39
CA PHE A 42 21.81 7.16 -27.97
C PHE A 42 21.12 8.01 -29.02
N TRP A 43 20.02 8.68 -28.65
CA TRP A 43 19.24 9.51 -29.56
C TRP A 43 19.55 10.99 -29.32
N ASN A 44 19.95 11.72 -30.36
CA ASN A 44 20.14 13.16 -30.30
C ASN A 44 18.78 13.86 -30.20
N ILE A 45 18.46 14.37 -29.01
CA ILE A 45 17.26 15.17 -28.76
C ILE A 45 17.65 16.64 -28.78
N LYS A 46 16.91 17.45 -29.56
CA LYS A 46 17.05 18.90 -29.59
C LYS A 46 16.33 19.54 -28.42
N SER A 47 16.98 20.52 -27.79
CA SER A 47 16.33 21.40 -26.81
C SER A 47 15.56 22.53 -27.48
N ALA A 48 14.74 23.26 -26.72
CA ALA A 48 14.03 24.44 -27.22
C ALA A 48 15.00 25.51 -27.81
N THR A 49 16.21 25.61 -27.24
CA THR A 49 17.30 26.45 -27.76
C THR A 49 18.17 25.78 -28.85
N GLY A 50 17.71 24.67 -29.44
CA GLY A 50 18.34 23.99 -30.58
C GLY A 50 19.63 23.21 -30.28
N LYS A 51 20.05 23.17 -29.01
CA LYS A 51 21.25 22.46 -28.54
C LYS A 51 21.05 20.94 -28.63
N ASN A 52 22.14 20.19 -28.73
CA ASN A 52 22.12 18.73 -28.70
C ASN A 52 22.09 18.22 -27.24
N THR A 53 21.23 17.24 -26.98
CA THR A 53 21.23 16.39 -25.78
C THR A 53 21.13 14.93 -26.22
N SER A 54 21.33 13.98 -25.32
CA SER A 54 21.41 12.57 -25.65
C SER A 54 20.52 11.74 -24.73
N LEU A 55 19.59 10.97 -25.31
CA LEU A 55 18.67 10.08 -24.62
C LEU A 55 19.13 8.64 -24.78
N LEU A 56 19.16 7.87 -23.70
CA LEU A 56 19.39 6.42 -23.73
C LEU A 56 18.08 5.70 -24.03
N ASN A 57 18.09 4.76 -24.98
CA ASN A 57 16.91 3.99 -25.39
C ASN A 57 17.32 2.55 -25.67
N TYR A 58 16.45 1.58 -25.37
CA TYR A 58 16.52 0.26 -26.03
C TYR A 58 15.80 0.34 -27.37
N HIS A 59 16.36 -0.24 -28.43
CA HIS A 59 15.76 -0.31 -29.78
C HIS A 59 15.81 -1.76 -30.27
N ILE A 60 14.68 -2.30 -30.74
CA ILE A 60 14.60 -3.64 -31.35
C ILE A 60 15.60 -3.83 -32.51
N LEU A 61 16.14 -5.04 -32.62
CA LEU A 61 16.91 -5.51 -33.77
C LEU A 61 16.01 -6.33 -34.71
N GLY A 62 16.28 -6.26 -36.00
CA GLY A 62 15.65 -7.11 -37.00
C GLY A 62 15.91 -8.60 -36.77
N THR A 63 15.16 -9.44 -37.49
CA THR A 63 15.27 -10.91 -37.46
C THR A 63 16.68 -11.46 -37.73
N ASN A 64 17.56 -10.63 -38.31
CA ASN A 64 18.96 -10.91 -38.60
C ASN A 64 19.96 -10.46 -37.51
N GLY A 65 19.48 -9.99 -36.35
CA GLY A 65 20.31 -9.49 -35.25
C GLY A 65 20.99 -8.15 -35.50
N LYS A 66 20.51 -7.35 -36.47
CA LYS A 66 21.06 -6.03 -36.85
C LYS A 66 19.95 -4.97 -36.84
N ARG A 67 20.30 -3.69 -37.02
CA ARG A 67 19.29 -2.63 -37.18
C ARG A 67 18.32 -2.98 -38.30
N GLN A 68 17.03 -2.73 -38.04
CA GLN A 68 15.95 -2.93 -38.99
C GLN A 68 16.19 -2.14 -40.29
N ASP A 69 15.70 -2.66 -41.41
CA ASP A 69 15.53 -1.85 -42.63
C ASP A 69 14.27 -0.97 -42.45
N PRO A 70 14.40 0.37 -42.41
CA PRO A 70 13.26 1.27 -42.25
C PRO A 70 12.16 1.11 -43.31
N LYS A 71 12.47 0.51 -44.47
CA LYS A 71 11.49 0.21 -45.52
C LYS A 71 10.61 -0.99 -45.21
N LYS A 72 11.01 -1.89 -44.30
CA LYS A 72 10.20 -3.05 -43.87
C LYS A 72 9.24 -2.70 -42.73
N VAL A 73 9.59 -1.71 -41.92
CA VAL A 73 8.80 -1.30 -40.74
C VAL A 73 7.44 -0.73 -41.17
N LYS A 74 6.39 -1.39 -40.68
CA LYS A 74 4.97 -1.03 -40.87
C LYS A 74 4.34 -0.39 -39.64
N LYS A 75 4.85 -0.64 -38.43
CA LYS A 75 4.38 0.00 -37.19
C LYS A 75 5.55 0.33 -36.26
N ALA A 76 5.42 1.40 -35.49
CA ALA A 76 6.38 1.78 -34.46
C ALA A 76 5.69 1.87 -33.09
N VAL A 77 6.33 1.33 -32.05
CA VAL A 77 5.83 1.31 -30.67
C VAL A 77 6.86 1.98 -29.76
N ILE A 78 6.49 3.09 -29.13
CA ILE A 78 7.31 3.83 -28.15
C ILE A 78 6.80 3.43 -26.76
N ILE A 79 7.61 2.73 -25.96
CA ILE A 79 7.19 2.10 -24.71
C ILE A 79 7.83 2.80 -23.50
N ILE A 80 6.99 3.49 -22.72
CA ILE A 80 7.36 4.25 -21.54
C ILE A 80 7.28 3.35 -20.30
N HIS A 81 8.40 3.25 -19.57
CA HIS A 81 8.54 2.43 -18.36
C HIS A 81 7.70 2.94 -17.18
N GLY A 82 7.60 2.10 -16.14
CA GLY A 82 6.91 2.42 -14.89
C GLY A 82 7.74 3.29 -13.94
N LEU A 83 7.37 3.25 -12.65
CA LEU A 83 8.10 3.93 -11.58
C LEU A 83 9.53 3.40 -11.38
N GLY A 84 9.77 2.13 -11.70
CA GLY A 84 11.06 1.44 -11.54
C GLY A 84 12.19 1.96 -12.43
N GLN A 85 11.90 2.72 -13.49
CA GLN A 85 12.87 3.17 -14.49
C GLN A 85 13.62 1.99 -15.14
N ASP A 86 12.83 1.04 -15.60
CA ASP A 86 13.20 -0.32 -16.02
C ASP A 86 12.92 -0.59 -17.51
N PRO A 87 13.34 0.29 -18.46
CA PRO A 87 13.05 0.11 -19.89
C PRO A 87 13.63 -1.18 -20.47
N GLN A 88 14.64 -1.79 -19.84
CA GLN A 88 15.13 -3.12 -20.19
C GLN A 88 14.07 -4.21 -19.99
N LEU A 89 13.29 -4.15 -18.91
CA LEU A 89 12.20 -5.08 -18.65
C LEU A 89 11.03 -4.83 -19.60
N TYR A 90 10.67 -3.56 -19.80
CA TYR A 90 9.62 -3.16 -20.75
C TYR A 90 9.96 -3.56 -22.20
N MET A 91 11.24 -3.47 -22.61
CA MET A 91 11.69 -3.99 -23.90
C MET A 91 11.60 -5.53 -23.95
N SER A 92 12.12 -6.23 -22.94
CA SER A 92 12.06 -7.70 -22.86
C SER A 92 10.62 -8.23 -22.96
N ASN A 93 9.70 -7.60 -22.23
CA ASN A 93 8.28 -7.94 -22.21
C ASN A 93 7.59 -7.65 -23.54
N ALA A 94 7.90 -6.51 -24.18
CA ALA A 94 7.38 -6.18 -25.49
C ALA A 94 7.90 -7.11 -26.61
N LEU A 95 9.17 -7.55 -26.53
CA LEU A 95 9.73 -8.56 -27.44
C LEU A 95 9.10 -9.94 -27.24
N ASN A 96 8.82 -10.33 -25.99
CA ASN A 96 8.08 -11.56 -25.69
C ASN A 96 6.66 -11.51 -26.28
N ALA A 97 5.91 -10.43 -26.00
CA ALA A 97 4.58 -10.22 -26.54
C ALA A 97 4.55 -10.15 -28.08
N LEU A 98 5.57 -9.54 -28.71
CA LEU A 98 5.74 -9.55 -30.17
C LEU A 98 6.00 -10.97 -30.71
N SER A 99 6.76 -11.80 -30.00
CA SER A 99 7.00 -13.20 -30.38
C SER A 99 5.71 -14.03 -30.35
N GLN A 100 4.84 -13.80 -29.35
CA GLN A 100 3.52 -14.41 -29.28
C GLN A 100 2.62 -13.91 -30.43
N ALA A 101 2.57 -12.60 -30.67
CA ALA A 101 1.81 -12.00 -31.76
C ALA A 101 2.27 -12.50 -33.15
N ASN A 102 3.58 -12.66 -33.36
CA ASN A 102 4.17 -13.25 -34.56
C ASN A 102 3.77 -14.72 -34.75
N SER A 103 3.71 -15.50 -33.65
CA SER A 103 3.31 -16.91 -33.71
C SER A 103 1.84 -17.07 -34.12
N ASN A 104 0.99 -16.12 -33.73
CA ASN A 104 -0.41 -16.04 -34.14
C ASN A 104 -0.59 -15.41 -35.53
N ASN A 105 0.31 -14.50 -35.93
CA ASN A 105 0.27 -13.76 -37.19
C ASN A 105 1.69 -13.36 -37.65
N GLY A 106 2.29 -14.17 -38.53
CA GLY A 106 3.68 -14.00 -38.99
C GLY A 106 3.98 -12.69 -39.74
N ALA A 107 2.98 -11.86 -40.05
CA ALA A 107 3.19 -10.51 -40.57
C ALA A 107 3.62 -9.49 -39.50
N ALA A 108 3.42 -9.80 -38.21
CA ALA A 108 3.73 -8.95 -37.05
C ALA A 108 5.04 -9.40 -36.37
N ASN A 109 6.16 -9.17 -37.06
CA ASN A 109 7.49 -9.66 -36.69
C ASN A 109 8.53 -8.54 -36.48
N ALA A 110 9.72 -8.92 -35.99
CA ALA A 110 10.84 -8.02 -35.69
C ALA A 110 11.47 -7.27 -36.89
N ASP A 111 11.08 -7.54 -38.14
CA ASP A 111 11.43 -6.69 -39.31
C ASP A 111 10.33 -5.64 -39.60
N SER A 112 9.09 -5.90 -39.17
CA SER A 112 7.89 -5.11 -39.45
C SER A 112 7.46 -4.17 -38.32
N ILE A 113 7.82 -4.47 -37.08
CA ILE A 113 7.47 -3.71 -35.88
C ILE A 113 8.73 -3.07 -35.31
N ALA A 114 8.87 -1.75 -35.37
CA ALA A 114 9.86 -1.04 -34.56
C ALA A 114 9.35 -0.93 -33.11
N ILE A 115 10.20 -1.24 -32.14
CA ILE A 115 9.95 -1.04 -30.71
C ILE A 115 11.12 -0.24 -30.17
N VAL A 116 10.83 0.84 -29.45
CA VAL A 116 11.81 1.63 -28.71
C VAL A 116 11.32 1.89 -27.28
N ALA A 117 12.18 1.63 -26.29
CA ALA A 117 11.92 1.91 -24.88
C ALA A 117 12.88 3.03 -24.41
N PRO A 118 12.46 4.30 -24.42
CA PRO A 118 13.26 5.41 -23.89
C PRO A 118 13.44 5.31 -22.38
N LEU A 119 14.63 5.63 -21.88
CA LEU A 119 14.90 5.81 -20.46
C LEU A 119 14.72 7.28 -20.07
N PHE A 120 13.67 7.57 -19.31
CA PHE A 120 13.49 8.85 -18.65
C PHE A 120 14.20 8.84 -17.27
N ALA A 121 15.54 8.83 -17.31
CA ALA A 121 16.38 8.69 -16.13
C ALA A 121 16.16 9.80 -15.09
N ASN A 122 16.35 9.48 -13.81
CA ASN A 122 16.43 10.43 -12.70
C ASN A 122 17.61 10.14 -11.77
N GLY A 123 17.67 10.82 -10.63
CA GLY A 123 18.76 10.70 -9.64
C GLY A 123 19.02 9.29 -9.08
N ASN A 124 18.12 8.32 -9.27
CA ASN A 124 18.32 6.92 -8.88
C ASN A 124 19.20 6.16 -9.90
N GLN A 125 19.40 6.71 -11.10
CA GLN A 125 20.12 6.08 -12.22
C GLN A 125 21.58 6.57 -12.36
N LYS A 126 22.10 7.29 -11.37
CA LYS A 126 23.52 7.70 -11.27
C LYS A 126 24.44 6.49 -11.34
N ASN A 127 25.50 6.58 -12.15
CA ASN A 127 26.49 5.52 -12.37
C ASN A 127 25.93 4.18 -12.90
N VAL A 128 24.62 4.12 -13.20
CA VAL A 128 23.97 3.02 -13.92
C VAL A 128 23.68 3.46 -15.34
N ALA A 129 22.77 4.42 -15.53
CA ALA A 129 22.43 4.92 -16.86
C ALA A 129 23.34 6.05 -17.35
N TYR A 130 23.92 6.85 -16.45
CA TYR A 130 24.73 8.02 -16.80
C TYR A 130 25.84 8.26 -15.77
N PRO A 131 27.01 8.81 -16.17
CA PRO A 131 28.15 8.96 -15.25
C PRO A 131 27.90 10.09 -14.24
N TRP A 132 28.29 9.86 -12.99
CA TRP A 132 28.10 10.78 -11.86
C TRP A 132 29.35 10.92 -11.00
N THR A 133 29.64 12.14 -10.54
CA THR A 133 30.73 12.47 -9.62
C THR A 133 30.18 13.24 -8.42
N ASP A 134 30.32 12.65 -7.23
CA ASP A 134 29.95 13.29 -5.96
C ASP A 134 30.93 14.39 -5.53
N GLY A 135 30.51 15.24 -4.59
CA GLY A 135 31.30 16.38 -4.10
C GLY A 135 31.38 17.58 -5.06
N LEU A 136 30.92 17.46 -6.31
CA LEU A 136 30.83 18.59 -7.24
C LEU A 136 29.71 19.56 -6.84
N ALA A 137 29.86 20.83 -7.26
CA ALA A 137 28.88 21.88 -7.02
C ALA A 137 27.48 21.53 -7.57
N ALA A 138 26.43 22.10 -6.98
CA ALA A 138 25.05 21.80 -7.34
C ALA A 138 24.78 21.94 -8.85
N GLY A 139 24.21 20.89 -9.45
CA GLY A 139 23.98 20.78 -10.90
C GLY A 139 25.19 20.33 -11.72
N GLN A 140 26.39 20.19 -11.15
CA GLN A 140 27.60 19.80 -11.90
C GLN A 140 27.96 18.31 -11.79
N GLY A 141 27.24 17.54 -10.96
CA GLY A 141 27.51 16.12 -10.69
C GLY A 141 27.45 15.18 -11.90
N SER A 142 26.93 15.62 -13.07
CA SER A 142 27.23 15.00 -14.35
C SER A 142 27.51 16.06 -15.41
N THR A 143 28.57 15.85 -16.19
CA THR A 143 28.99 16.67 -17.33
C THR A 143 28.63 16.05 -18.69
N SER A 144 27.99 14.88 -18.69
CA SER A 144 27.52 14.19 -19.89
C SER A 144 26.38 14.95 -20.58
N LEU A 145 26.08 14.59 -21.83
CA LEU A 145 24.88 15.08 -22.54
C LEU A 145 23.61 14.27 -22.21
N ALA A 146 23.64 13.39 -21.21
CA ALA A 146 22.51 12.55 -20.80
C ALA A 146 21.31 13.39 -20.35
N LEU A 147 20.12 13.09 -20.88
CA LEU A 147 18.86 13.63 -20.38
C LEU A 147 18.46 12.94 -19.07
N VAL A 148 18.36 13.72 -17.99
CA VAL A 148 17.99 13.23 -16.66
C VAL A 148 17.04 14.23 -16.00
N TRP A 149 15.97 13.76 -15.37
CA TRP A 149 14.95 14.58 -14.69
C TRP A 149 15.06 14.52 -13.16
N LYS A 150 14.47 15.51 -12.47
CA LYS A 150 14.34 15.50 -11.00
C LYS A 150 13.23 14.52 -10.60
N GLY A 151 13.57 13.40 -9.96
CA GLY A 151 12.58 12.42 -9.47
C GLY A 151 11.61 11.94 -10.57
N ALA A 152 10.32 11.95 -10.28
CA ALA A 152 9.26 11.54 -11.21
C ALA A 152 8.77 12.66 -12.16
N ASN A 153 9.50 13.78 -12.30
CA ASN A 153 9.07 14.93 -13.10
C ASN A 153 8.93 14.63 -14.60
N TRP A 154 9.64 13.63 -15.11
CA TRP A 154 9.51 13.16 -16.49
C TRP A 154 8.09 12.65 -16.82
N ALA A 155 7.40 12.04 -15.85
CA ALA A 155 6.03 11.54 -15.98
C ALA A 155 4.96 12.65 -15.96
N SER A 156 5.42 13.91 -15.96
CA SER A 156 4.66 15.14 -15.82
C SER A 156 4.96 16.15 -16.94
N GLY A 157 5.71 15.77 -17.99
CA GLY A 157 6.05 16.68 -19.10
C GLY A 157 7.00 17.83 -18.73
N LEU A 158 7.60 17.81 -17.54
CA LEU A 158 8.48 18.86 -17.05
C LEU A 158 9.88 18.77 -17.69
N ASN A 159 10.65 19.85 -17.57
CA ASN A 159 11.99 19.92 -18.13
C ASN A 159 13.00 19.06 -17.35
N ASN A 160 14.04 18.62 -18.06
CA ASN A 160 15.18 17.91 -17.54
C ASN A 160 16.01 18.75 -16.55
N GLN A 161 16.69 18.07 -15.63
CA GLN A 161 17.66 18.64 -14.68
C GLN A 161 19.09 18.58 -15.23
N TYR A 162 19.44 17.53 -16.00
CA TYR A 162 20.72 17.40 -16.69
C TYR A 162 20.49 17.20 -18.20
N PRO A 163 21.37 17.74 -19.07
CA PRO A 163 22.59 18.49 -18.75
C PRO A 163 22.28 19.89 -18.21
N TYR A 164 22.92 20.34 -17.13
CA TYR A 164 22.49 21.54 -16.39
C TYR A 164 22.59 22.87 -17.18
N LYS A 165 23.35 22.89 -18.27
CA LYS A 165 23.45 24.02 -19.24
C LYS A 165 22.38 23.99 -20.34
N ILE A 166 21.51 22.98 -20.30
CA ILE A 166 20.50 22.61 -21.30
C ILE A 166 19.26 22.04 -20.58
N ALA A 167 18.75 22.77 -19.56
CA ALA A 167 17.57 22.41 -18.76
C ALA A 167 16.24 22.83 -19.44
N ASP A 168 16.22 22.83 -20.78
CA ASP A 168 15.13 23.28 -21.65
C ASP A 168 14.55 22.14 -22.51
N VAL A 169 14.62 20.90 -22.01
CA VAL A 169 14.07 19.69 -22.66
C VAL A 169 12.96 19.07 -21.81
N SER A 170 11.71 19.33 -22.17
CA SER A 170 10.55 18.60 -21.66
C SER A 170 10.56 17.14 -22.11
N SER A 171 10.16 16.21 -21.24
CA SER A 171 9.93 14.80 -21.61
C SER A 171 8.84 14.62 -22.67
N TYR A 172 7.89 15.57 -22.81
CA TYR A 172 6.90 15.54 -23.90
C TYR A 172 7.48 16.11 -25.19
N ALA A 173 8.45 17.02 -25.13
CA ALA A 173 9.23 17.45 -26.30
C ALA A 173 10.20 16.36 -26.81
N VAL A 174 10.55 15.38 -25.97
CA VAL A 174 11.21 14.13 -26.41
C VAL A 174 10.22 13.28 -27.23
N LEU A 175 9.02 13.04 -26.71
CA LEU A 175 7.99 12.25 -27.41
C LEU A 175 7.55 12.90 -28.74
N ASP A 176 7.48 14.24 -28.80
CA ASP A 176 7.26 14.97 -30.05
C ASP A 176 8.32 14.61 -31.11
N GLN A 177 9.61 14.61 -30.74
CA GLN A 177 10.71 14.32 -31.64
C GLN A 177 10.79 12.83 -32.03
N MET A 178 10.48 11.91 -31.11
CA MET A 178 10.43 10.47 -31.41
C MET A 178 9.27 10.13 -32.34
N THR A 179 8.08 10.73 -32.15
CA THR A 179 6.93 10.51 -33.04
C THR A 179 7.14 11.15 -34.42
N GLN A 180 7.75 12.34 -34.49
CA GLN A 180 8.19 12.96 -35.75
C GLN A 180 9.22 12.09 -36.52
N TYR A 181 10.17 11.46 -35.81
CA TYR A 181 11.17 10.58 -36.43
C TYR A 181 10.52 9.40 -37.14
N PHE A 182 9.66 8.63 -36.47
CA PHE A 182 8.99 7.50 -37.08
C PHE A 182 8.03 7.94 -38.19
N ALA A 183 7.27 9.03 -38.00
CA ALA A 183 6.34 9.52 -39.03
C ALA A 183 7.02 10.06 -40.30
N ASN A 184 8.35 10.21 -40.32
CA ASN A 184 9.08 10.68 -41.48
C ASN A 184 9.09 9.63 -42.60
N LYS A 185 8.16 9.79 -43.56
CA LYS A 185 7.99 8.93 -44.74
C LYS A 185 9.22 8.84 -45.67
N ALA A 186 10.21 9.73 -45.57
CA ALA A 186 11.48 9.59 -46.29
C ALA A 186 12.40 8.53 -45.65
N ILE A 187 12.24 8.26 -44.36
CA ILE A 187 12.95 7.22 -43.60
C ILE A 187 12.09 5.95 -43.57
N TYR A 188 10.84 6.07 -43.12
CA TYR A 188 9.90 4.96 -42.94
C TYR A 188 8.70 5.07 -43.91
N PRO A 189 8.86 4.79 -45.21
CA PRO A 189 7.80 5.00 -46.21
C PRO A 189 6.55 4.17 -45.92
N ASN A 190 6.73 2.93 -45.48
CA ASN A 190 5.67 1.94 -45.28
C ASN A 190 5.05 1.95 -43.87
N LEU A 191 5.38 2.94 -43.02
CA LEU A 191 4.86 3.04 -41.66
C LEU A 191 3.38 3.46 -41.66
N ASN A 192 2.51 2.59 -41.18
CA ASN A 192 1.06 2.76 -41.18
C ASN A 192 0.52 3.36 -39.87
N GLN A 193 1.22 3.16 -38.75
CA GLN A 193 0.80 3.64 -37.43
C GLN A 193 1.99 3.79 -36.45
N ILE A 194 1.85 4.74 -35.53
CA ILE A 194 2.67 4.84 -34.31
C ILE A 194 1.78 4.54 -33.10
N VAL A 195 2.30 3.80 -32.13
CA VAL A 195 1.66 3.61 -30.81
C VAL A 195 2.60 4.15 -29.74
N VAL A 196 2.13 5.11 -28.95
CA VAL A 196 2.82 5.57 -27.73
C VAL A 196 2.17 4.85 -26.56
N ALA A 197 2.90 3.98 -25.89
CA ALA A 197 2.41 3.04 -24.90
C ALA A 197 3.13 3.21 -23.56
N GLY A 198 2.44 2.95 -22.46
CA GLY A 198 3.06 2.87 -21.14
C GLY A 198 2.15 2.18 -20.13
N HIS A 199 2.77 1.55 -19.13
CA HIS A 199 2.06 0.91 -18.00
C HIS A 199 2.38 1.64 -16.69
N SER A 200 1.47 1.60 -15.71
CA SER A 200 1.66 2.23 -14.39
C SER A 200 1.95 3.74 -14.54
N LEU A 201 3.05 4.25 -13.95
CA LEU A 201 3.50 5.64 -14.14
C LEU A 201 3.74 6.00 -15.62
N GLY A 202 4.18 5.06 -16.45
CA GLY A 202 4.25 5.21 -17.90
C GLY A 202 2.87 5.40 -18.54
N GLY A 203 1.85 4.68 -18.05
CA GLY A 203 0.45 4.86 -18.46
C GLY A 203 -0.08 6.24 -18.11
N GLN A 204 0.22 6.75 -16.90
CA GLN A 204 -0.09 8.13 -16.53
C GLN A 204 0.62 9.14 -17.47
N THR A 205 1.87 8.85 -17.84
CA THR A 205 2.67 9.69 -18.75
C THR A 205 2.04 9.77 -20.14
N VAL A 206 1.56 8.63 -20.68
CA VAL A 206 0.85 8.58 -21.96
C VAL A 206 -0.48 9.33 -21.90
N GLN A 207 -1.27 9.18 -20.83
CA GLN A 207 -2.55 9.87 -20.69
C GLN A 207 -2.38 11.40 -20.61
N ARG A 208 -1.43 11.87 -19.80
CA ARG A 208 -1.09 13.30 -19.69
C ARG A 208 -0.50 13.87 -20.98
N TYR A 209 0.32 13.09 -21.70
CA TYR A 209 0.84 13.49 -23.01
C TYR A 209 -0.26 13.50 -24.09
N ALA A 210 -1.25 12.61 -24.05
CA ALA A 210 -2.43 12.70 -24.91
C ALA A 210 -3.26 13.98 -24.64
N ALA A 211 -3.32 14.43 -23.37
CA ALA A 211 -4.07 15.60 -22.96
C ALA A 211 -3.42 16.93 -23.38
N ILE A 212 -2.14 17.16 -23.03
CA ILE A 212 -1.45 18.43 -23.33
C ILE A 212 -0.45 18.36 -24.49
N GLY A 213 -0.24 17.19 -25.11
CA GLY A 213 0.66 17.00 -26.26
C GLY A 213 0.29 17.88 -27.45
N LYS A 214 1.30 18.32 -28.21
CA LYS A 214 1.12 19.18 -29.39
C LYS A 214 0.45 18.44 -30.56
N GLN A 215 -0.29 19.17 -31.38
CA GLN A 215 -0.82 18.66 -32.65
C GLN A 215 0.26 18.81 -33.72
N LEU A 216 1.05 17.74 -33.93
CA LEU A 216 2.27 17.77 -34.74
C LEU A 216 2.04 17.71 -36.27
N GLY A 217 0.80 17.68 -36.74
CA GLY A 217 0.45 17.69 -38.17
C GLY A 217 0.91 16.47 -38.96
N LEU A 218 1.18 15.34 -38.30
CA LEU A 218 1.74 14.14 -38.94
C LEU A 218 0.69 13.41 -39.78
N SER A 219 1.10 12.92 -40.96
CA SER A 219 0.26 12.09 -41.83
C SER A 219 0.19 10.62 -41.40
N THR A 220 1.04 10.18 -40.47
CA THR A 220 0.98 8.85 -39.86
C THR A 220 0.17 8.92 -38.56
N PRO A 221 -0.90 8.12 -38.39
CA PRO A 221 -1.73 8.18 -37.19
C PRO A 221 -0.97 7.70 -35.94
N ILE A 222 -1.23 8.37 -34.81
CA ILE A 222 -0.73 8.00 -33.49
C ILE A 222 -1.90 7.46 -32.66
N ARG A 223 -1.70 6.31 -31.99
CA ARG A 223 -2.57 5.81 -30.92
C ARG A 223 -1.86 5.87 -29.57
N PHE A 224 -2.60 6.14 -28.50
CA PHE A 224 -2.08 6.32 -27.15
C PHE A 224 -2.56 5.17 -26.23
N TRP A 225 -1.67 4.22 -25.91
CA TRP A 225 -1.98 3.04 -25.09
C TRP A 225 -1.68 3.31 -23.61
N ILE A 226 -2.74 3.31 -22.81
CA ILE A 226 -2.79 3.78 -21.43
C ILE A 226 -3.05 2.56 -20.54
N GLY A 227 -1.98 1.88 -20.11
CA GLY A 227 -2.05 0.68 -19.28
C GLY A 227 -2.01 0.98 -17.78
N ASN A 228 -3.05 0.58 -17.04
CA ASN A 228 -3.14 0.65 -15.57
C ASN A 228 -2.52 1.91 -14.89
N PRO A 229 -2.90 3.16 -15.23
CA PRO A 229 -2.47 4.33 -14.48
C PRO A 229 -2.94 4.30 -13.02
N ASN A 230 -2.07 4.64 -12.07
CA ASN A 230 -2.47 4.84 -10.66
C ASN A 230 -3.17 6.21 -10.42
N ASP A 231 -3.07 7.12 -11.39
CA ASP A 231 -3.52 8.51 -11.32
C ASP A 231 -3.77 9.03 -12.75
N TYR A 232 -4.64 10.02 -12.91
CA TYR A 232 -5.05 10.60 -14.20
C TYR A 232 -5.09 12.13 -14.08
N VAL A 233 -4.70 12.86 -15.13
CA VAL A 233 -5.08 14.29 -15.19
C VAL A 233 -6.57 14.40 -15.50
N TYR A 234 -7.30 15.08 -14.62
CA TYR A 234 -8.69 15.49 -14.82
C TYR A 234 -8.73 16.83 -15.56
N MET A 235 -9.47 16.89 -16.67
CA MET A 235 -9.71 18.14 -17.41
C MET A 235 -10.88 18.97 -16.80
N SER A 236 -11.07 18.89 -15.49
CA SER A 236 -12.12 19.57 -14.72
C SER A 236 -11.65 19.82 -13.28
N ASP A 237 -12.25 20.79 -12.60
CA ASP A 237 -12.18 20.99 -11.14
C ASP A 237 -13.09 20.02 -10.37
N LYS A 238 -14.05 19.38 -11.03
CA LYS A 238 -14.93 18.40 -10.36
C LYS A 238 -14.20 17.08 -10.18
N ARG A 239 -14.52 16.38 -9.08
CA ARG A 239 -13.99 15.06 -8.74
C ARG A 239 -15.14 14.10 -8.42
N PRO A 240 -14.98 12.79 -8.66
CA PRO A 240 -16.05 11.80 -8.48
C PRO A 240 -16.32 11.44 -7.02
N VAL A 241 -15.30 11.46 -6.14
CA VAL A 241 -15.46 11.02 -4.74
C VAL A 241 -15.97 12.14 -3.83
N TYR A 242 -15.41 13.35 -3.95
CA TYR A 242 -15.71 14.50 -3.09
C TYR A 242 -16.36 15.63 -3.89
N ARG A 243 -17.38 16.29 -3.30
CA ARG A 243 -17.98 17.48 -3.90
C ARG A 243 -17.11 18.73 -3.69
N ASP A 244 -16.49 18.86 -2.52
CA ASP A 244 -15.35 19.77 -2.30
C ASP A 244 -14.04 18.96 -2.12
N PRO A 245 -13.33 18.65 -3.22
CA PRO A 245 -12.02 18.01 -3.15
C PRO A 245 -10.90 18.95 -2.64
N GLY A 246 -11.13 20.28 -2.63
CA GLY A 246 -10.14 21.27 -2.19
C GLY A 246 -9.94 21.27 -0.68
N ALA A 247 -11.03 21.12 0.08
CA ALA A 247 -10.99 20.97 1.54
C ALA A 247 -10.22 19.72 1.99
N VAL A 248 -10.31 18.62 1.23
CA VAL A 248 -9.65 17.33 1.56
C VAL A 248 -8.22 17.27 1.02
N CYS A 249 -7.95 17.90 -0.12
CA CYS A 249 -6.69 17.78 -0.83
C CYS A 249 -6.37 19.07 -1.60
N PRO A 250 -5.73 20.08 -0.98
CA PRO A 250 -5.51 21.39 -1.61
C PRO A 250 -4.78 21.39 -2.95
N THR A 251 -4.06 20.31 -3.28
CA THR A 251 -3.33 20.11 -4.55
C THR A 251 -4.09 19.25 -5.58
N TYR A 252 -5.37 18.94 -5.37
CA TYR A 252 -6.15 18.04 -6.22
C TYR A 252 -6.24 18.49 -7.70
N ASP A 253 -6.29 19.80 -7.97
CA ASP A 253 -6.29 20.40 -9.32
C ASP A 253 -4.92 20.95 -9.73
N ALA A 254 -3.88 20.79 -8.91
CA ALA A 254 -2.52 21.10 -9.32
C ALA A 254 -2.07 20.11 -10.41
N TRP A 255 -1.24 20.58 -11.35
CA TRP A 255 -0.55 19.66 -12.25
C TRP A 255 0.34 18.74 -11.39
N ARG A 256 0.19 17.42 -11.46
CA ARG A 256 -0.22 16.61 -12.62
C ARG A 256 -1.55 15.85 -12.50
N ALA A 257 -2.38 16.19 -11.50
CA ALA A 257 -3.70 15.61 -11.27
C ALA A 257 -4.84 16.45 -11.84
N GLY A 258 -4.63 17.77 -11.98
CA GLY A 258 -5.54 18.67 -12.68
C GLY A 258 -4.83 19.76 -13.48
N LEU A 259 -5.50 20.90 -13.66
CA LEU A 259 -5.09 21.97 -14.58
C LEU A 259 -5.14 23.39 -13.98
N GLY A 260 -5.32 23.53 -12.67
CA GLY A 260 -5.47 24.82 -11.98
C GLY A 260 -4.15 25.51 -11.61
N SER A 261 -3.08 24.76 -11.36
CA SER A 261 -1.75 25.29 -11.01
C SER A 261 -0.61 24.41 -11.54
N ASP A 262 0.63 24.88 -11.40
CA ASP A 262 1.88 24.12 -11.62
C ASP A 262 2.08 23.52 -13.02
N LEU A 263 1.32 24.03 -13.99
CA LEU A 263 1.32 23.61 -15.39
C LEU A 263 2.75 23.63 -15.99
N PRO A 264 3.12 22.64 -16.81
CA PRO A 264 4.46 22.55 -17.35
C PRO A 264 4.70 23.64 -18.42
N THR A 265 5.96 24.06 -18.59
CA THR A 265 6.37 24.97 -19.68
C THR A 265 6.26 24.34 -21.08
N TYR A 266 5.73 23.12 -21.18
CA TYR A 266 5.48 22.43 -22.43
C TYR A 266 4.06 22.74 -22.93
N ASN A 267 3.95 23.22 -24.17
CA ASN A 267 2.69 23.55 -24.84
C ASN A 267 1.80 24.54 -24.05
N THR A 268 2.44 25.58 -23.49
CA THR A 268 1.79 26.69 -22.77
C THR A 268 0.65 27.32 -23.56
N ASP A 269 0.76 27.38 -24.88
CA ASP A 269 -0.26 27.99 -25.75
C ASP A 269 -1.60 27.24 -25.66
N LEU A 270 -1.57 25.91 -25.45
CA LEU A 270 -2.76 25.09 -25.23
C LEU A 270 -3.27 25.19 -23.79
N THR A 271 -2.38 25.14 -22.79
CA THR A 271 -2.81 25.17 -21.38
C THR A 271 -3.34 26.54 -20.97
N ASN A 272 -2.81 27.63 -21.54
CA ASN A 272 -3.32 29.00 -21.39
C ASN A 272 -4.70 29.22 -22.03
N GLN A 273 -5.15 28.36 -22.95
CA GLN A 273 -6.54 28.34 -23.44
C GLN A 273 -7.51 27.65 -22.46
N GLY A 274 -7.01 27.12 -21.34
CA GLY A 274 -7.80 26.57 -20.25
C GLY A 274 -8.32 25.14 -20.48
N ARG A 275 -9.01 24.61 -19.45
CA ARG A 275 -9.39 23.18 -19.37
C ARG A 275 -10.21 22.69 -20.58
N ALA A 276 -11.05 23.55 -21.16
CA ALA A 276 -11.88 23.21 -22.33
C ALA A 276 -11.04 22.92 -23.58
N ALA A 277 -9.96 23.69 -23.82
CA ALA A 277 -9.06 23.45 -24.96
C ALA A 277 -8.22 22.18 -24.76
N VAL A 278 -7.76 21.92 -23.52
CA VAL A 278 -7.07 20.67 -23.18
C VAL A 278 -7.99 19.45 -23.36
N LEU A 279 -9.26 19.53 -22.95
CA LEU A 279 -10.25 18.48 -23.18
C LEU A 279 -10.53 18.25 -24.68
N ALA A 280 -10.68 19.33 -25.47
CA ALA A 280 -10.83 19.21 -26.92
C ALA A 280 -9.61 18.54 -27.58
N ASN A 281 -8.38 18.88 -27.15
CA ASN A 281 -7.16 18.25 -27.60
C ASN A 281 -7.12 16.75 -27.25
N TYR A 282 -7.47 16.38 -26.01
CA TYR A 282 -7.55 14.99 -25.55
C TYR A 282 -8.57 14.17 -26.34
N ASN A 283 -9.77 14.72 -26.53
CA ASN A 283 -10.85 14.04 -27.26
C ASN A 283 -10.51 13.83 -28.74
N SER A 284 -9.69 14.69 -29.34
CA SER A 284 -9.19 14.53 -30.72
C SER A 284 -8.16 13.39 -30.91
N ARG A 285 -7.58 12.84 -29.84
CA ARG A 285 -6.59 11.75 -29.92
C ARG A 285 -7.26 10.39 -30.03
N SER A 286 -6.66 9.44 -30.74
CA SER A 286 -7.06 8.03 -30.67
C SER A 286 -6.41 7.36 -29.46
N LYS A 287 -7.21 7.05 -28.44
CA LYS A 287 -6.78 6.57 -27.13
C LYS A 287 -7.15 5.09 -26.99
N ILE A 288 -6.35 4.33 -26.25
CA ILE A 288 -6.57 2.91 -25.99
C ILE A 288 -6.39 2.74 -24.49
N TYR A 289 -7.51 2.61 -23.78
CA TYR A 289 -7.49 2.37 -22.34
C TYR A 289 -7.34 0.87 -22.10
N ALA A 290 -6.23 0.45 -21.50
CA ALA A 290 -5.97 -0.95 -21.21
C ALA A 290 -6.02 -1.17 -19.69
N ARG A 291 -7.01 -1.96 -19.25
CA ARG A 291 -7.34 -2.13 -17.83
C ARG A 291 -7.20 -3.58 -17.39
N GLY A 292 -6.29 -3.84 -16.45
CA GLY A 292 -6.23 -5.08 -15.68
C GLY A 292 -7.40 -5.16 -14.70
N THR A 293 -8.31 -6.12 -14.87
CA THR A 293 -9.56 -6.22 -14.07
C THR A 293 -9.35 -6.74 -12.65
N GLN A 294 -8.14 -7.21 -12.32
CA GLN A 294 -7.71 -7.68 -11.01
C GLN A 294 -6.79 -6.67 -10.28
N ASP A 295 -6.46 -5.55 -10.94
CA ASP A 295 -5.48 -4.57 -10.46
C ASP A 295 -6.09 -3.57 -9.47
N PHE A 296 -6.47 -4.06 -8.28
CA PHE A 296 -7.11 -3.26 -7.23
C PHE A 296 -6.12 -2.54 -6.29
N GLY A 297 -4.82 -2.57 -6.58
CA GLY A 297 -3.79 -2.02 -5.70
C GLY A 297 -3.93 -0.51 -5.47
N GLU A 298 -3.50 -0.06 -4.30
CA GLU A 298 -3.31 1.35 -3.95
C GLU A 298 -1.82 1.58 -3.64
N ASP A 299 -1.18 2.45 -4.43
CA ASP A 299 0.27 2.71 -4.35
C ASP A 299 0.55 4.23 -4.24
N SER A 300 -0.37 5.01 -3.66
CA SER A 300 -0.31 6.47 -3.61
C SER A 300 -0.13 7.02 -2.20
N SER A 301 1.08 7.52 -1.94
CA SER A 301 1.37 8.35 -0.76
C SER A 301 0.90 9.81 -0.90
N SER A 302 -0.07 10.12 -1.78
CA SER A 302 -0.61 11.47 -1.96
C SER A 302 -2.12 11.50 -2.10
N CYS A 303 -2.76 12.60 -1.67
CA CYS A 303 -4.22 12.70 -1.63
C CYS A 303 -4.88 12.82 -3.02
N ASN A 304 -4.14 13.22 -4.06
CA ASN A 304 -4.72 13.52 -5.37
C ASN A 304 -5.53 12.35 -5.97
N PRO A 305 -5.01 11.10 -6.03
CA PRO A 305 -5.74 10.00 -6.66
C PRO A 305 -6.94 9.53 -5.83
N LEU A 306 -6.91 9.74 -4.49
CA LEU A 306 -8.05 9.45 -3.61
C LEU A 306 -9.27 10.32 -3.96
N THR A 307 -9.07 11.52 -4.50
CA THR A 307 -10.18 12.34 -5.01
C THR A 307 -10.86 11.74 -6.26
N ALA A 308 -10.13 10.92 -7.02
CA ALA A 308 -10.61 10.22 -8.21
C ALA A 308 -11.12 8.78 -7.92
N GLY A 309 -10.68 8.16 -6.83
CA GLY A 309 -11.13 6.84 -6.38
C GLY A 309 -10.22 6.19 -5.34
N ALA A 310 -10.77 5.25 -4.56
CA ALA A 310 -10.04 4.51 -3.53
C ALA A 310 -8.95 3.61 -4.11
N ASN A 311 -9.16 3.05 -5.31
CA ASN A 311 -8.19 2.19 -6.00
C ASN A 311 -8.13 2.50 -7.51
N ARG A 312 -7.17 1.89 -8.20
CA ARG A 312 -6.96 2.01 -9.66
C ARG A 312 -8.21 1.71 -10.51
N ASP A 313 -9.10 0.85 -10.05
CA ASP A 313 -10.29 0.45 -10.80
C ASP A 313 -11.38 1.53 -10.76
N GLU A 314 -11.70 2.01 -9.56
CA GLU A 314 -12.62 3.15 -9.38
C GLU A 314 -12.07 4.40 -10.09
N ARG A 315 -10.76 4.68 -9.97
CA ARG A 315 -10.11 5.80 -10.68
C ARG A 315 -10.23 5.70 -12.19
N PHE A 316 -10.06 4.50 -12.75
CA PHE A 316 -10.22 4.28 -14.19
C PHE A 316 -11.67 4.50 -14.63
N LEU A 317 -12.63 3.85 -13.96
CA LEU A 317 -14.04 3.92 -14.32
C LEU A 317 -14.60 5.34 -14.16
N ALA A 318 -14.21 6.05 -13.09
CA ALA A 318 -14.56 7.45 -12.90
C ALA A 318 -13.90 8.37 -13.94
N GLN A 319 -12.66 8.11 -14.38
CA GLN A 319 -12.02 8.87 -15.47
C GLN A 319 -12.80 8.73 -16.79
N ILE A 320 -13.20 7.51 -17.19
CA ILE A 320 -13.96 7.33 -18.44
C ILE A 320 -15.41 7.81 -18.32
N ALA A 321 -16.02 7.76 -17.13
CA ALA A 321 -17.34 8.36 -16.90
C ALA A 321 -17.29 9.90 -16.96
N ALA A 322 -16.25 10.52 -16.40
CA ALA A 322 -16.06 11.97 -16.44
C ALA A 322 -15.65 12.48 -17.85
N PHE A 323 -14.91 11.67 -18.61
CA PHE A 323 -14.42 12.02 -19.95
C PHE A 323 -14.68 10.87 -20.95
N PRO A 324 -15.93 10.70 -21.44
CA PRO A 324 -16.35 9.55 -22.23
C PRO A 324 -15.47 9.22 -23.45
N PRO A 325 -15.10 7.94 -23.66
CA PRO A 325 -14.40 7.47 -24.85
C PRO A 325 -15.13 7.85 -26.14
N GLN A 326 -14.37 8.30 -27.14
CA GLN A 326 -14.85 8.68 -28.47
C GLN A 326 -14.82 7.47 -29.42
N SER A 327 -15.52 7.53 -30.56
CA SER A 327 -15.55 6.42 -31.56
C SER A 327 -14.19 6.07 -32.21
N ILE A 328 -13.17 6.92 -32.00
CA ILE A 328 -11.78 6.69 -32.39
C ILE A 328 -10.96 5.98 -31.31
N ASP A 329 -11.51 5.75 -30.13
CA ASP A 329 -10.84 5.13 -28.98
C ASP A 329 -11.12 3.62 -28.90
N ASN A 330 -10.46 2.93 -27.96
CA ASN A 330 -10.76 1.57 -27.53
C ASN A 330 -10.71 1.48 -25.99
N VAL A 331 -11.47 0.55 -25.41
CA VAL A 331 -11.46 0.23 -23.97
C VAL A 331 -11.34 -1.27 -23.81
N ASP A 332 -10.19 -1.73 -23.34
CA ASP A 332 -9.83 -3.15 -23.26
C ASP A 332 -9.68 -3.62 -21.81
N TYR A 333 -10.57 -4.51 -21.38
CA TYR A 333 -10.56 -5.18 -20.08
C TYR A 333 -9.81 -6.51 -20.17
N THR A 334 -8.74 -6.66 -19.38
CA THR A 334 -7.81 -7.81 -19.41
C THR A 334 -7.78 -8.49 -18.03
N PRO A 335 -7.90 -9.83 -17.92
CA PRO A 335 -7.95 -10.54 -16.62
C PRO A 335 -6.55 -10.72 -15.99
N VAL A 336 -5.92 -9.60 -15.62
CA VAL A 336 -4.58 -9.54 -15.01
C VAL A 336 -4.51 -8.43 -13.95
N GLY A 337 -3.51 -8.52 -13.07
CA GLY A 337 -3.18 -7.50 -12.05
C GLY A 337 -2.27 -6.37 -12.57
N HIS A 338 -1.43 -5.81 -11.69
CA HIS A 338 -0.54 -4.69 -12.01
C HIS A 338 0.73 -5.08 -12.81
N ASP A 339 0.62 -6.03 -13.73
CA ASP A 339 1.75 -6.61 -14.47
C ASP A 339 1.85 -6.01 -15.89
N ASN A 340 3.00 -5.39 -16.21
CA ASN A 340 3.23 -4.80 -17.53
C ASN A 340 3.44 -5.86 -18.64
N GLY A 341 4.08 -6.99 -18.31
CA GLY A 341 4.33 -8.09 -19.24
C GLY A 341 3.06 -8.85 -19.57
N ALA A 342 2.27 -9.22 -18.56
CA ALA A 342 0.98 -9.86 -18.77
C ALA A 342 0.00 -8.95 -19.55
N MET A 343 -0.01 -7.64 -19.27
CA MET A 343 -0.79 -6.67 -20.04
C MET A 343 -0.37 -6.59 -21.52
N MET A 344 0.93 -6.55 -21.82
CA MET A 344 1.43 -6.53 -23.22
C MET A 344 1.21 -7.87 -23.94
N ALA A 345 1.40 -9.00 -23.24
CA ALA A 345 1.25 -10.34 -23.79
C ALA A 345 -0.21 -10.79 -23.96
N SER A 346 -1.16 -10.13 -23.30
CA SER A 346 -2.59 -10.40 -23.46
C SER A 346 -3.07 -10.27 -24.92
N PRO A 347 -4.19 -10.90 -25.32
CA PRO A 347 -4.75 -10.73 -26.66
C PRO A 347 -5.02 -9.26 -27.02
N ALA A 348 -5.47 -8.46 -26.06
CA ALA A 348 -5.63 -7.01 -26.21
C ALA A 348 -4.28 -6.32 -26.43
N GLY A 349 -3.28 -6.59 -25.60
CA GLY A 349 -1.92 -6.06 -25.74
C GLY A 349 -1.32 -6.37 -27.12
N GLN A 350 -1.36 -7.63 -27.55
CA GLN A 350 -0.90 -8.07 -28.88
C GLN A 350 -1.66 -7.33 -30.00
N ALA A 351 -2.99 -7.27 -29.93
CA ALA A 351 -3.82 -6.60 -30.92
C ALA A 351 -3.46 -5.10 -31.06
N ARG A 352 -3.45 -4.37 -29.94
CA ARG A 352 -3.26 -2.92 -29.93
C ARG A 352 -1.83 -2.50 -30.26
N LEU A 353 -0.84 -3.18 -29.68
CA LEU A 353 0.57 -2.85 -29.87
C LEU A 353 1.07 -3.30 -31.25
N PHE A 354 0.65 -4.47 -31.75
CA PHE A 354 1.27 -5.09 -32.93
C PHE A 354 0.33 -5.28 -34.13
N LEU A 355 -0.93 -5.71 -33.94
CA LEU A 355 -1.80 -6.11 -35.07
C LEU A 355 -2.67 -5.00 -35.70
N ASP A 356 -3.31 -4.13 -34.90
CA ASP A 356 -4.26 -3.10 -35.37
C ASP A 356 -3.65 -2.21 -36.46
N ASN A 357 -4.30 -2.10 -37.63
CA ASN A 357 -3.87 -1.26 -38.76
C ASN A 357 -2.42 -1.56 -39.25
N LEU A 358 -1.92 -2.78 -39.01
CA LEU A 358 -0.57 -3.16 -39.44
C LEU A 358 -0.41 -3.06 -40.96
N ASN A 359 -1.47 -3.31 -41.74
CA ASN A 359 -1.45 -3.26 -43.20
C ASN A 359 -1.79 -1.89 -43.82
N GLY A 360 -2.16 -0.88 -43.02
CA GLY A 360 -2.53 0.46 -43.54
C GLY A 360 -3.96 0.54 -44.09
N ASP A 361 -4.78 -0.47 -43.82
CA ASP A 361 -6.18 -0.61 -44.20
C ASP A 361 -7.16 0.04 -43.20
N GLY A 362 -6.67 0.57 -42.08
CA GLY A 362 -7.49 1.10 -40.99
C GLY A 362 -8.19 0.03 -40.14
N SER A 363 -7.86 -1.25 -40.33
CA SER A 363 -8.44 -2.36 -39.56
C SER A 363 -8.15 -2.23 -38.05
N ARG A 364 -9.14 -2.54 -37.21
CA ARG A 364 -9.01 -2.56 -35.75
C ARG A 364 -9.80 -3.75 -35.20
N HIS A 365 -9.28 -4.41 -34.17
CA HIS A 365 -10.05 -5.38 -33.39
C HIS A 365 -11.13 -4.66 -32.56
N ALA A 366 -12.23 -5.34 -32.24
CA ALA A 366 -13.24 -4.85 -31.29
C ALA A 366 -12.64 -4.62 -29.89
N ASP A 367 -13.37 -3.94 -29.00
CA ASP A 367 -12.98 -3.79 -27.59
C ASP A 367 -12.92 -5.15 -26.88
N PHE A 368 -11.85 -5.43 -26.14
CA PHE A 368 -11.67 -6.71 -25.45
C PHE A 368 -12.32 -6.71 -24.06
N GLY A 369 -12.97 -7.82 -23.70
CA GLY A 369 -13.42 -8.11 -22.33
C GLY A 369 -14.71 -7.41 -21.88
N ASN A 370 -15.25 -7.89 -20.75
CA ASN A 370 -16.59 -7.54 -20.28
C ASN A 370 -16.77 -6.05 -19.98
N ARG A 371 -17.88 -5.48 -20.48
CA ARG A 371 -18.34 -4.13 -20.09
C ARG A 371 -18.80 -4.13 -18.65
N LEU A 372 -18.51 -3.05 -17.93
CA LEU A 372 -18.94 -2.87 -16.55
C LEU A 372 -20.21 -2.01 -16.47
N GLN A 373 -20.32 -0.91 -17.22
CA GLN A 373 -21.55 -0.12 -17.31
C GLN A 373 -21.93 0.31 -18.75
N ALA A 374 -23.14 0.86 -18.88
CA ALA A 374 -23.74 1.26 -20.16
C ALA A 374 -23.24 2.65 -20.60
N GLY A 375 -22.08 2.68 -21.23
CA GLY A 375 -21.44 3.89 -21.76
C GLY A 375 -19.92 3.75 -21.92
N ASP A 376 -19.33 2.80 -21.19
CA ASP A 376 -17.88 2.61 -21.01
C ASP A 376 -17.07 2.29 -22.28
N SER A 377 -17.71 1.95 -23.39
CA SER A 377 -17.03 1.50 -24.62
C SER A 377 -17.77 2.02 -25.87
N PRO A 378 -17.06 2.45 -26.94
CA PRO A 378 -17.70 2.83 -28.19
C PRO A 378 -18.21 1.64 -29.02
N GLN A 379 -17.60 0.45 -28.91
CA GLN A 379 -17.93 -0.72 -29.75
C GLN A 379 -17.93 -2.03 -28.93
N PRO A 380 -19.10 -2.57 -28.52
CA PRO A 380 -19.16 -3.80 -27.74
C PRO A 380 -18.79 -5.04 -28.56
N ASP A 381 -18.11 -6.00 -27.94
CA ASP A 381 -18.30 -7.42 -28.27
C ASP A 381 -19.63 -7.91 -27.64
N PRO A 382 -20.58 -8.45 -28.43
CA PRO A 382 -21.85 -8.98 -27.91
C PRO A 382 -21.75 -10.26 -27.05
N ALA A 383 -20.61 -10.95 -27.03
CA ALA A 383 -20.44 -12.22 -26.31
C ALA A 383 -20.23 -12.05 -24.79
N ASN A 384 -20.13 -10.82 -24.31
CA ASN A 384 -19.64 -10.48 -22.97
C ASN A 384 -20.74 -10.42 -21.90
N ALA A 385 -20.43 -10.93 -20.71
CA ALA A 385 -21.34 -10.87 -19.56
C ALA A 385 -21.29 -9.49 -18.86
N PRO A 386 -22.39 -9.02 -18.26
CA PRO A 386 -22.39 -7.85 -17.36
C PRO A 386 -21.52 -8.11 -16.11
N PRO A 387 -21.21 -7.07 -15.30
CA PRO A 387 -20.65 -7.29 -13.97
C PRO A 387 -21.64 -8.09 -13.09
N PRO A 388 -21.17 -8.62 -11.94
CA PRO A 388 -22.08 -9.02 -10.88
C PRO A 388 -23.01 -7.85 -10.54
N ALA A 389 -24.31 -8.08 -10.61
CA ALA A 389 -25.28 -7.14 -10.05
C ALA A 389 -25.05 -7.05 -8.53
N ILE A 390 -25.37 -5.90 -7.91
CA ILE A 390 -25.47 -5.85 -6.46
C ILE A 390 -26.71 -6.66 -6.06
N VAL A 391 -26.47 -7.89 -5.60
CA VAL A 391 -27.51 -8.81 -5.15
C VAL A 391 -27.93 -8.45 -3.73
N GLY A 392 -29.24 -8.47 -3.53
CA GLY A 392 -29.97 -8.18 -2.30
C GLY A 392 -31.43 -7.98 -2.69
N THR A 393 -32.36 -8.61 -1.99
CA THR A 393 -33.79 -8.49 -2.28
C THR A 393 -34.39 -7.21 -1.72
N GLY A 394 -33.87 -6.76 -0.58
CA GLY A 394 -34.30 -5.53 0.10
C GLY A 394 -35.64 -5.69 0.82
N ALA A 395 -35.75 -5.08 1.99
CA ALA A 395 -36.97 -5.06 2.78
C ALA A 395 -37.77 -3.75 2.60
N ALA A 396 -39.04 -3.78 3.01
CA ALA A 396 -39.96 -2.63 3.03
C ALA A 396 -40.09 -1.85 1.69
N GLY A 397 -39.77 -2.47 0.55
CA GLY A 397 -39.81 -1.84 -0.77
C GLY A 397 -38.59 -0.98 -1.11
N MET A 398 -37.53 -1.02 -0.31
CA MET A 398 -36.24 -0.41 -0.66
C MET A 398 -35.51 -1.24 -1.72
N THR A 399 -35.02 -0.61 -2.78
CA THR A 399 -34.18 -1.24 -3.81
C THR A 399 -32.87 -0.48 -3.99
N PHE A 400 -31.84 -1.17 -4.49
CA PHE A 400 -30.51 -0.59 -4.71
C PHE A 400 -30.57 0.59 -5.70
N GLN A 401 -30.09 1.75 -5.26
CA GLN A 401 -30.04 2.99 -6.06
C GLN A 401 -28.65 3.33 -6.57
N GLY A 402 -27.60 2.68 -6.03
CA GLY A 402 -26.22 2.84 -6.45
C GLY A 402 -25.21 2.85 -5.31
N CYS A 403 -23.93 2.85 -5.68
CA CYS A 403 -22.82 3.08 -4.76
C CYS A 403 -22.54 4.58 -4.58
N TYR A 404 -22.36 5.02 -3.34
CA TYR A 404 -22.09 6.42 -2.99
C TYR A 404 -20.83 6.54 -2.13
N SER A 405 -20.12 7.66 -2.21
CA SER A 405 -19.03 7.99 -1.28
C SER A 405 -19.57 8.34 0.10
N ASP A 406 -18.96 7.76 1.13
CA ASP A 406 -19.31 7.98 2.53
C ASP A 406 -18.60 9.23 3.07
N ASN A 407 -19.07 10.40 2.63
CA ASN A 407 -18.55 11.70 3.02
C ASN A 407 -19.65 12.52 3.70
N SER A 408 -19.32 13.14 4.84
CA SER A 408 -20.20 14.06 5.59
C SER A 408 -19.77 15.53 5.44
N ASP A 409 -20.72 16.42 5.70
CA ASP A 409 -20.51 17.85 5.97
C ASP A 409 -20.96 18.23 7.40
N ASP A 410 -21.03 17.24 8.31
CA ASP A 410 -21.43 17.39 9.71
C ASP A 410 -20.68 16.39 10.60
N SER A 411 -20.86 16.52 11.92
CA SER A 411 -20.13 15.78 12.94
C SER A 411 -20.42 14.29 13.03
N THR A 412 -21.34 13.75 12.22
CA THR A 412 -21.65 12.30 12.22
C THR A 412 -20.58 11.45 11.53
N GLY A 413 -19.70 12.06 10.74
CA GLY A 413 -18.61 11.38 10.03
C GLY A 413 -19.05 10.60 8.77
N HIS A 414 -20.35 10.35 8.60
CA HIS A 414 -20.90 9.49 7.55
C HIS A 414 -21.93 10.20 6.67
N ALA A 415 -22.13 9.70 5.45
CA ALA A 415 -23.12 10.23 4.52
C ALA A 415 -24.58 9.91 4.90
N LEU A 416 -24.80 9.00 5.85
CA LEU A 416 -26.07 8.73 6.52
C LEU A 416 -25.86 8.83 8.05
N PRO A 417 -26.66 9.66 8.77
CA PRO A 417 -26.28 10.13 10.11
C PRO A 417 -26.55 9.15 11.26
N VAL A 418 -27.27 8.05 11.04
CA VAL A 418 -27.70 7.13 12.11
C VAL A 418 -27.22 5.72 11.83
N SER A 419 -26.30 5.21 12.65
CA SER A 419 -25.95 3.79 12.65
C SER A 419 -26.98 2.98 13.45
N VAL A 420 -27.41 1.83 12.94
CA VAL A 420 -28.30 0.90 13.66
C VAL A 420 -27.64 -0.48 13.80
N ASN A 421 -27.84 -1.09 14.97
CA ASN A 421 -27.35 -2.44 15.25
C ASN A 421 -28.33 -3.48 14.66
N SER A 422 -28.18 -3.77 13.38
CA SER A 422 -28.87 -4.85 12.66
C SER A 422 -27.94 -6.01 12.36
N GLY A 423 -28.47 -7.12 11.82
CA GLY A 423 -27.63 -8.11 11.13
C GLY A 423 -26.92 -7.48 9.92
N ASN A 424 -25.80 -8.10 9.53
CA ASN A 424 -24.94 -7.65 8.44
C ASN A 424 -25.40 -8.21 7.08
N SER A 425 -26.65 -7.93 6.70
CA SER A 425 -27.21 -8.26 5.38
C SER A 425 -28.11 -7.12 4.88
N VAL A 426 -28.43 -7.12 3.59
CA VAL A 426 -29.24 -6.07 2.94
C VAL A 426 -30.64 -5.99 3.54
N GLU A 427 -31.33 -7.13 3.70
CA GLU A 427 -32.68 -7.19 4.27
C GLU A 427 -32.68 -6.79 5.74
N ALA A 428 -31.69 -7.24 6.52
CA ALA A 428 -31.60 -6.92 7.94
C ALA A 428 -31.45 -5.41 8.16
N CYS A 429 -30.61 -4.75 7.36
CA CYS A 429 -30.43 -3.30 7.43
C CYS A 429 -31.64 -2.51 6.91
N THR A 430 -32.13 -2.84 5.71
CA THR A 430 -33.29 -2.14 5.11
C THR A 430 -34.55 -2.30 5.98
N ALA A 431 -34.74 -3.46 6.61
CA ALA A 431 -35.83 -3.68 7.57
C ALA A 431 -35.61 -2.88 8.86
N ALA A 432 -34.38 -2.83 9.40
CA ALA A 432 -34.07 -2.04 10.59
C ALA A 432 -34.27 -0.54 10.37
N CYS A 433 -33.72 0.01 9.28
CA CYS A 433 -33.92 1.42 8.92
C CYS A 433 -35.40 1.76 8.71
N SER A 434 -36.15 0.93 7.97
CA SER A 434 -37.58 1.15 7.78
C SER A 434 -38.37 1.06 9.09
N SER A 435 -38.01 0.13 9.98
CA SER A 435 -38.68 -0.03 11.29
C SER A 435 -38.37 1.14 12.24
N ALA A 436 -37.20 1.76 12.10
CA ALA A 436 -36.82 2.98 12.79
C ALA A 436 -37.37 4.27 12.12
N GLY A 437 -38.15 4.16 11.03
CA GLY A 437 -38.80 5.30 10.37
C GLY A 437 -37.93 6.05 9.34
N TYR A 438 -36.87 5.42 8.84
CA TYR A 438 -35.98 6.00 7.82
C TYR A 438 -36.33 5.50 6.40
N SER A 439 -36.29 6.39 5.42
CA SER A 439 -36.58 6.11 4.00
C SER A 439 -35.38 5.67 3.16
N ILE A 440 -34.17 5.79 3.71
CA ILE A 440 -32.90 5.40 3.10
C ILE A 440 -32.12 4.52 4.08
N ALA A 441 -31.60 3.41 3.56
CA ALA A 441 -30.60 2.57 4.20
C ALA A 441 -29.30 2.57 3.37
N GLY A 442 -28.17 2.36 4.02
CA GLY A 442 -26.86 2.27 3.37
C GLY A 442 -25.95 1.29 4.08
N MET A 443 -25.45 0.29 3.36
CA MET A 443 -24.44 -0.64 3.89
C MET A 443 -23.03 -0.14 3.58
N LEU A 444 -22.17 -0.14 4.59
CA LEU A 444 -20.78 0.28 4.54
C LEU A 444 -19.85 -0.90 4.91
N GLY A 445 -18.75 -1.04 4.17
CA GLY A 445 -17.62 -1.90 4.55
C GLY A 445 -17.90 -3.40 4.77
N GLY A 446 -19.04 -3.93 4.30
CA GLY A 446 -19.45 -5.32 4.53
C GLY A 446 -20.28 -5.58 5.80
N GLY A 447 -20.38 -4.61 6.72
CA GLY A 447 -20.92 -4.89 8.07
C GLY A 447 -21.30 -3.68 8.92
N GLN A 448 -21.60 -2.53 8.33
CA GLN A 448 -22.18 -1.39 9.04
C GLN A 448 -23.46 -0.94 8.34
N CYS A 449 -24.58 -0.93 9.06
CA CYS A 449 -25.87 -0.44 8.57
C CYS A 449 -26.10 1.00 9.03
N LEU A 450 -26.18 1.92 8.06
CA LEU A 450 -26.53 3.33 8.29
C LEU A 450 -27.92 3.65 7.72
N CYS A 451 -28.63 4.55 8.37
CA CYS A 451 -29.99 4.96 8.04
C CYS A 451 -30.12 6.50 7.95
N GLY A 452 -31.10 6.96 7.19
CA GLY A 452 -31.48 8.37 7.15
C GLY A 452 -32.70 8.65 6.28
N ASN A 453 -33.12 9.91 6.25
CA ASN A 453 -34.16 10.41 5.33
C ASN A 453 -33.58 11.29 4.21
N THR A 454 -32.31 11.68 4.34
CA THR A 454 -31.51 12.35 3.32
C THR A 454 -30.06 11.88 3.41
N LEU A 455 -29.38 11.82 2.27
CA LEU A 455 -27.91 11.76 2.22
C LEU A 455 -27.29 13.11 2.58
N SER A 456 -26.11 13.11 3.20
CA SER A 456 -25.24 14.30 3.33
C SER A 456 -25.06 15.02 2.00
N TYR A 457 -24.81 16.33 2.04
CA TYR A 457 -24.48 17.10 0.85
C TYR A 457 -23.15 16.63 0.22
N GLN A 458 -22.16 16.16 0.97
CA GLN A 458 -20.85 15.73 0.42
C GLN A 458 -20.86 14.35 -0.26
N ALA A 459 -21.89 13.54 -0.03
CA ALA A 459 -22.04 12.23 -0.67
C ALA A 459 -22.15 12.35 -2.20
N MET A 460 -21.31 11.61 -2.93
CA MET A 460 -21.31 11.57 -4.40
C MET A 460 -21.67 10.16 -4.88
N LYS A 461 -22.50 10.01 -5.91
CA LYS A 461 -22.68 8.71 -6.55
C LYS A 461 -21.40 8.35 -7.32
N VAL A 462 -20.84 7.19 -7.03
CA VAL A 462 -19.64 6.64 -7.68
C VAL A 462 -20.01 5.41 -8.54
N VAL A 463 -19.02 4.70 -9.08
CA VAL A 463 -19.26 3.47 -9.84
C VAL A 463 -19.70 2.33 -8.92
N ASP A 464 -20.71 1.56 -9.32
CA ASP A 464 -21.33 0.56 -8.45
C ASP A 464 -20.35 -0.57 -8.04
N ARG A 465 -19.31 -0.81 -8.85
CA ARG A 465 -18.21 -1.76 -8.56
C ARG A 465 -17.41 -1.41 -7.29
N ALA A 466 -17.45 -0.16 -6.83
CA ALA A 466 -16.81 0.26 -5.57
C ALA A 466 -17.56 -0.21 -4.31
N CYS A 467 -18.76 -0.79 -4.45
CA CYS A 467 -19.60 -1.32 -3.37
C CYS A 467 -19.71 -2.86 -3.38
N LEU A 468 -18.72 -3.57 -3.91
CA LEU A 468 -18.70 -5.05 -3.98
C LEU A 468 -17.93 -5.73 -2.84
N THR A 469 -17.86 -5.14 -1.65
CA THR A 469 -17.46 -5.90 -0.44
C THR A 469 -18.64 -6.80 -0.03
N PRO A 470 -18.46 -8.12 0.09
CA PRO A 470 -19.53 -9.03 0.50
C PRO A 470 -20.10 -8.68 1.88
N CYS A 471 -21.36 -9.00 2.12
CA CYS A 471 -21.97 -8.84 3.44
C CYS A 471 -21.47 -9.91 4.43
N ASN A 472 -21.12 -9.51 5.66
CA ASN A 472 -20.55 -10.41 6.67
C ASN A 472 -21.50 -11.56 7.07
N ASP A 473 -22.82 -11.34 7.10
CA ASP A 473 -23.81 -12.36 7.45
C ASP A 473 -24.39 -13.07 6.21
N ASN A 474 -24.18 -12.52 5.00
CA ASN A 474 -24.53 -13.18 3.74
C ASN A 474 -23.54 -12.86 2.61
N SER A 475 -22.55 -13.73 2.40
CA SER A 475 -21.51 -13.53 1.37
C SER A 475 -22.01 -13.62 -0.08
N ALA A 476 -23.29 -13.92 -0.32
CA ALA A 476 -23.93 -13.82 -1.64
C ALA A 476 -24.48 -12.41 -1.96
N GLU A 477 -24.51 -11.50 -0.98
CA GLU A 477 -24.91 -10.10 -1.11
C GLU A 477 -23.69 -9.17 -1.00
N TYR A 478 -23.84 -7.90 -1.42
CA TYR A 478 -22.79 -6.89 -1.29
C TYR A 478 -23.24 -5.70 -0.43
N CYS A 479 -22.41 -5.35 0.55
CA CYS A 479 -22.70 -4.42 1.63
C CYS A 479 -21.76 -3.20 1.61
N GLY A 480 -21.64 -2.56 0.45
CA GLY A 480 -20.81 -1.37 0.27
C GLY A 480 -19.33 -1.69 0.11
N GLY A 481 -18.48 -0.80 0.62
CA GLY A 481 -17.02 -0.93 0.58
C GLY A 481 -16.35 0.06 1.53
N TYR A 482 -15.01 0.15 1.49
CA TYR A 482 -14.27 1.10 2.32
C TYR A 482 -14.62 2.55 1.95
N GLN A 483 -15.24 3.29 2.88
CA GLN A 483 -15.81 4.63 2.63
C GLN A 483 -16.81 4.66 1.46
N ARG A 484 -17.54 3.56 1.22
CA ARG A 484 -18.51 3.41 0.13
C ARG A 484 -19.81 2.78 0.62
N LEU A 485 -20.91 3.50 0.45
CA LEU A 485 -22.26 3.05 0.81
C LEU A 485 -22.98 2.45 -0.39
N SER A 486 -23.43 1.20 -0.29
CA SER A 486 -24.48 0.71 -1.20
C SER A 486 -25.82 1.26 -0.69
N ILE A 487 -26.45 2.17 -1.43
CA ILE A 487 -27.67 2.88 -0.99
C ILE A 487 -28.93 2.14 -1.46
N TRP A 488 -29.88 1.99 -0.54
CA TRP A 488 -31.17 1.32 -0.73
C TRP A 488 -32.31 2.25 -0.28
N SER A 489 -33.27 2.49 -1.17
CA SER A 489 -34.47 3.30 -0.88
C SER A 489 -35.57 2.99 -1.91
N GLY A 490 -36.81 3.42 -1.66
CA GLY A 490 -37.99 3.16 -2.53
C GLY A 490 -38.01 3.95 -3.85
N GLY A 491 -36.85 4.31 -4.39
CA GLY A 491 -36.64 5.30 -5.45
C GLY A 491 -35.36 6.10 -5.22
N ALA A 492 -35.03 6.99 -6.15
CA ALA A 492 -33.78 7.78 -6.09
C ALA A 492 -33.65 8.55 -4.76
N PRO A 493 -32.50 8.45 -4.06
CA PRO A 493 -32.39 8.93 -2.68
C PRO A 493 -32.39 10.46 -2.62
N SER A 494 -33.15 11.01 -1.68
CA SER A 494 -33.14 12.43 -1.34
C SER A 494 -31.77 12.82 -0.77
N GLN A 495 -31.21 13.94 -1.24
CA GLN A 495 -29.94 14.50 -0.75
C GLN A 495 -30.19 15.86 -0.10
N ARG A 496 -29.47 16.16 0.99
CA ARG A 496 -29.52 17.45 1.68
C ARG A 496 -29.02 18.57 0.73
N PRO A 497 -29.69 19.73 0.66
CA PRO A 497 -29.15 20.89 -0.05
C PRO A 497 -27.83 21.36 0.58
N ALA A 498 -27.06 22.15 -0.17
CA ALA A 498 -25.87 22.80 0.36
C ALA A 498 -26.22 23.62 1.61
N SER A 499 -25.49 23.42 2.71
CA SER A 499 -25.69 24.23 3.92
C SER A 499 -25.37 25.70 3.63
N SER A 500 -26.13 26.60 4.26
CA SER A 500 -26.05 28.03 3.96
C SER A 500 -26.03 28.89 5.23
N THR A 501 -25.20 29.93 5.21
CA THR A 501 -25.29 31.03 6.18
C THR A 501 -26.54 31.83 5.86
N VAL A 502 -27.52 31.84 6.75
CA VAL A 502 -28.73 32.67 6.60
C VAL A 502 -28.29 34.14 6.58
N ALA A 503 -28.63 34.88 5.53
CA ALA A 503 -28.11 36.24 5.35
C ALA A 503 -28.57 37.19 6.48
N SER A 504 -29.81 37.05 6.95
CA SER A 504 -30.34 37.75 8.11
C SER A 504 -31.47 36.98 8.81
N SER A 505 -31.57 37.16 10.12
CA SER A 505 -32.62 36.58 10.97
C SER A 505 -33.11 37.65 11.97
N GLY A 506 -34.37 38.09 11.81
CA GLY A 506 -34.89 39.24 12.54
C GLY A 506 -34.09 40.52 12.26
N SER A 507 -33.52 41.13 13.30
CA SER A 507 -32.66 42.33 13.17
C SER A 507 -31.16 42.01 13.03
N PHE A 508 -30.80 40.72 13.01
CA PHE A 508 -29.41 40.26 12.95
C PHE A 508 -29.01 39.89 11.51
N ASN A 509 -27.89 40.42 11.02
CA ASN A 509 -27.31 40.07 9.71
C ASN A 509 -26.01 39.30 9.91
N TYR A 510 -25.73 38.31 9.07
CA TYR A 510 -24.51 37.52 9.16
C TYR A 510 -23.27 38.38 8.86
N ILE A 511 -22.23 38.29 9.71
CA ILE A 511 -20.97 39.04 9.53
C ILE A 511 -19.72 38.17 9.36
N GLY A 512 -19.77 36.88 9.70
CA GLY A 512 -18.65 35.97 9.45
C GLY A 512 -18.53 34.80 10.43
N CYS A 513 -17.58 33.92 10.15
CA CYS A 513 -17.12 32.90 11.08
C CYS A 513 -16.00 33.48 11.95
N TYR A 514 -16.09 33.32 13.27
CA TYR A 514 -15.10 33.85 14.21
C TYR A 514 -14.48 32.73 15.06
N THR A 515 -13.18 32.82 15.33
CA THR A 515 -12.48 31.95 16.29
C THR A 515 -13.02 32.16 17.70
N ASP A 516 -13.19 31.10 18.49
CA ASP A 516 -13.51 31.24 19.91
C ASP A 516 -12.62 30.43 20.86
N ASP A 517 -12.43 30.95 22.07
CA ASP A 517 -11.58 30.38 23.13
C ASP A 517 -12.37 30.33 24.44
N VAL A 518 -12.45 29.14 25.05
CA VAL A 518 -13.11 28.93 26.35
C VAL A 518 -12.52 29.79 27.47
N SER A 519 -11.25 30.18 27.34
CA SER A 519 -10.48 31.02 28.27
C SER A 519 -10.77 32.52 28.09
N ASN A 520 -11.26 32.92 26.91
CA ASN A 520 -11.47 34.32 26.51
C ASN A 520 -12.59 34.42 25.47
N ARG A 521 -13.82 34.08 25.89
CA ARG A 521 -14.99 33.98 25.01
C ARG A 521 -15.26 35.27 24.22
N THR A 522 -15.38 35.12 22.91
CA THR A 522 -15.63 36.14 21.87
C THR A 522 -16.96 36.85 22.05
N LEU A 523 -17.96 36.12 22.55
CA LEU A 523 -19.26 36.61 22.96
C LEU A 523 -19.53 36.09 24.38
N ASN A 524 -19.56 37.00 25.36
CA ASN A 524 -19.38 36.67 26.77
C ASN A 524 -20.40 37.33 27.73
N ALA A 525 -21.50 37.90 27.21
CA ALA A 525 -22.47 38.63 28.03
C ALA A 525 -23.77 37.83 28.34
N TYR A 526 -24.09 36.83 27.53
CA TYR A 526 -25.16 35.86 27.74
C TYR A 526 -24.88 34.59 26.93
N SER A 527 -25.34 33.44 27.42
CA SER A 527 -25.39 32.21 26.64
C SER A 527 -26.59 31.33 26.99
N THR A 528 -27.00 30.48 26.06
CA THR A 528 -28.05 29.47 26.21
C THR A 528 -27.81 28.33 25.23
N ALA A 529 -28.34 27.13 25.51
CA ALA A 529 -28.18 25.95 24.64
C ALA A 529 -29.48 25.16 24.51
N SER A 530 -29.71 24.53 23.35
CA SER A 530 -30.93 23.79 23.04
C SER A 530 -30.69 22.68 22.02
N ASP A 531 -31.27 21.51 22.23
CA ASP A 531 -31.33 20.42 21.23
C ASP A 531 -32.21 20.77 20.01
N ALA A 532 -32.95 21.89 20.09
CA ALA A 532 -33.72 22.46 18.98
C ALA A 532 -33.24 23.90 18.65
N MET A 533 -31.93 24.16 18.68
CA MET A 533 -31.37 25.48 18.38
C MET A 533 -31.46 25.78 16.88
N THR A 534 -31.94 26.97 16.53
CA THR A 534 -31.85 27.56 15.18
C THR A 534 -31.28 28.97 15.26
N ILE A 535 -30.91 29.54 14.11
CA ILE A 535 -30.46 30.94 14.03
C ILE A 535 -31.59 31.88 14.50
N GLU A 536 -32.85 31.56 14.20
CA GLU A 536 -34.04 32.32 14.64
C GLU A 536 -34.24 32.26 16.16
N SER A 537 -34.08 31.09 16.79
CA SER A 537 -34.22 30.99 18.25
C SER A 537 -33.11 31.75 18.97
N CYS A 538 -31.88 31.72 18.45
CA CYS A 538 -30.78 32.52 18.98
C CYS A 538 -31.01 34.02 18.76
N ALA A 539 -31.50 34.45 17.59
CA ALA A 539 -31.84 35.84 17.31
C ALA A 539 -32.92 36.38 18.26
N ALA A 540 -33.91 35.55 18.61
CA ALA A 540 -34.92 35.89 19.60
C ALA A 540 -34.31 36.03 21.01
N SER A 541 -33.45 35.09 21.44
CA SER A 541 -32.76 35.15 22.74
C SER A 541 -31.80 36.35 22.85
N CYS A 542 -31.09 36.68 21.77
CA CYS A 542 -30.10 37.75 21.75
C CYS A 542 -30.66 39.14 21.40
N ALA A 543 -31.98 39.32 21.25
CA ALA A 543 -32.60 40.55 20.72
C ALA A 543 -32.15 41.88 21.40
N GLY A 544 -31.75 41.84 22.68
CA GLY A 544 -31.22 42.98 23.43
C GLY A 544 -29.72 43.26 23.28
N TYR A 545 -28.99 42.48 22.47
CA TYR A 545 -27.54 42.55 22.30
C TYR A 545 -27.13 43.00 20.89
N LYS A 546 -25.92 43.56 20.77
CA LYS A 546 -25.34 44.01 19.49
C LYS A 546 -24.87 42.86 18.60
N TYR A 547 -24.45 41.75 19.19
CA TYR A 547 -23.95 40.57 18.49
C TYR A 547 -24.57 39.30 19.05
N MET A 548 -24.83 38.34 18.17
CA MET A 548 -25.08 36.96 18.51
C MET A 548 -24.11 36.05 17.75
N GLY A 549 -23.87 34.86 18.27
CA GLY A 549 -23.07 33.85 17.60
C GLY A 549 -23.45 32.46 18.08
N LEU A 550 -23.41 31.49 17.18
CA LEU A 550 -23.82 30.12 17.46
C LEU A 550 -22.61 29.18 17.38
N GLU A 551 -22.47 28.27 18.33
CA GLU A 551 -21.39 27.29 18.46
C GLU A 551 -21.94 25.86 18.62
N TRP A 552 -21.10 24.85 18.36
CA TRP A 552 -21.35 23.45 18.73
C TRP A 552 -22.71 22.88 18.32
N SER A 553 -23.30 23.31 17.19
CA SER A 553 -24.65 22.96 16.72
C SER A 553 -25.82 23.45 17.59
N ARG A 554 -25.62 23.62 18.90
CA ARG A 554 -26.67 23.72 19.92
C ARG A 554 -26.58 24.97 20.79
N GLU A 555 -25.46 25.69 20.76
CA GLU A 555 -25.17 26.80 21.67
C GLU A 555 -25.39 28.16 20.99
N CYS A 556 -25.86 29.12 21.77
CA CYS A 556 -26.12 30.49 21.37
C CYS A 556 -25.50 31.45 22.39
N PHE A 557 -24.67 32.36 21.93
CA PHE A 557 -23.95 33.35 22.73
C PHE A 557 -24.31 34.76 22.26
N CYS A 558 -24.44 35.70 23.19
CA CYS A 558 -24.69 37.11 22.88
C CYS A 558 -23.64 38.02 23.54
N SER A 559 -23.31 39.15 22.91
CA SER A 559 -22.55 40.23 23.55
C SER A 559 -22.76 41.59 22.89
N ASN A 560 -22.32 42.64 23.58
CA ASN A 560 -22.24 44.01 23.03
C ASN A 560 -20.84 44.34 22.48
N THR A 561 -19.86 43.47 22.74
CA THR A 561 -18.50 43.46 22.18
C THR A 561 -18.30 42.22 21.32
N LEU A 562 -17.21 42.18 20.55
CA LEU A 562 -16.82 41.04 19.72
C LEU A 562 -15.30 40.88 19.84
N GLY A 563 -14.84 39.79 20.47
CA GLY A 563 -13.44 39.62 20.89
C GLY A 563 -12.52 38.81 19.96
N GLY A 564 -13.06 37.79 19.30
CA GLY A 564 -12.31 36.85 18.46
C GLY A 564 -11.93 37.39 17.07
N ALA A 565 -11.09 36.63 16.36
CA ALA A 565 -10.67 36.94 15.01
C ALA A 565 -11.66 36.38 13.96
N LEU A 566 -11.91 37.15 12.89
CA LEU A 566 -12.61 36.67 11.71
C LEU A 566 -11.74 35.61 10.99
N THR A 567 -12.35 34.48 10.63
CA THR A 567 -11.67 33.36 9.95
C THR A 567 -12.44 32.90 8.70
N THR A 568 -11.95 31.86 8.02
CA THR A 568 -12.55 31.30 6.80
C THR A 568 -13.99 30.84 7.07
N ALA A 569 -14.93 31.22 6.20
CA ALA A 569 -16.35 30.88 6.40
C ALA A 569 -16.63 29.37 6.46
N SER A 570 -15.79 28.54 5.82
CA SER A 570 -15.85 27.07 5.84
C SER A 570 -15.46 26.44 7.18
N GLU A 571 -14.88 27.20 8.12
CA GLU A 571 -14.54 26.70 9.46
C GLU A 571 -15.76 26.65 10.40
N CYS A 572 -16.85 27.34 10.06
CA CYS A 572 -18.14 27.26 10.77
C CYS A 572 -19.07 26.28 10.03
N SER A 573 -18.75 24.99 10.09
CA SER A 573 -19.38 23.92 9.31
C SER A 573 -20.50 23.15 10.00
N TYR A 574 -20.66 23.25 11.33
CA TYR A 574 -21.64 22.47 12.07
C TYR A 574 -23.06 22.97 11.80
N LEU A 575 -24.00 22.04 11.71
CA LEU A 575 -25.41 22.36 11.49
C LEU A 575 -26.15 22.70 12.78
N CYS A 576 -27.16 23.55 12.69
CA CYS A 576 -28.04 23.88 13.81
C CYS A 576 -28.93 22.70 14.21
N SER A 577 -28.91 22.33 15.49
CA SER A 577 -29.60 21.13 16.02
C SER A 577 -31.11 21.11 15.76
N GLY A 578 -31.75 22.27 15.76
CA GLY A 578 -33.16 22.45 15.38
C GLY A 578 -33.40 22.75 13.90
N ASN A 579 -32.37 22.99 13.09
CA ASN A 579 -32.51 23.24 11.65
C ASN A 579 -31.27 22.84 10.83
N ASN A 580 -31.29 21.61 10.30
CA ASN A 580 -30.19 21.01 9.53
C ASN A 580 -29.92 21.63 8.13
N THR A 581 -30.43 22.82 7.82
CA THR A 581 -30.02 23.61 6.63
C THR A 581 -29.25 24.89 6.96
N GLN A 582 -29.04 25.14 8.26
CA GLN A 582 -28.41 26.33 8.83
C GLN A 582 -27.07 25.99 9.50
N LEU A 583 -26.14 26.95 9.53
CA LEU A 583 -24.83 26.80 10.19
C LEU A 583 -24.82 27.43 11.60
N CYS A 584 -24.43 26.61 12.58
CA CYS A 584 -24.32 26.91 14.00
C CYS A 584 -22.89 26.66 14.51
N GLY A 585 -21.93 27.37 13.90
CA GLY A 585 -20.53 27.38 14.30
C GLY A 585 -19.76 26.11 13.93
N ALA A 586 -18.76 25.78 14.73
CA ALA A 586 -18.10 24.48 14.88
C ALA A 586 -17.33 24.49 16.21
N SER A 587 -16.52 23.46 16.50
CA SER A 587 -15.63 23.48 17.66
C SER A 587 -14.68 24.69 17.63
N SER A 588 -14.75 25.55 18.67
CA SER A 588 -13.99 26.80 18.77
C SER A 588 -14.26 27.77 17.61
N ARG A 589 -15.49 27.78 17.08
CA ARG A 589 -15.91 28.60 15.93
C ARG A 589 -17.35 29.07 16.06
N LEU A 590 -17.56 30.39 16.07
CA LEU A 590 -18.89 31.01 16.14
C LEU A 590 -19.35 31.50 14.76
N THR A 591 -20.57 31.11 14.34
CA THR A 591 -21.26 31.78 13.22
C THR A 591 -21.88 33.08 13.75
N VAL A 592 -21.23 34.24 13.51
CA VAL A 592 -21.58 35.51 14.16
C VAL A 592 -22.44 36.42 13.28
N TYR A 593 -23.38 37.12 13.93
CA TYR A 593 -24.28 38.10 13.34
C TYR A 593 -24.24 39.43 14.11
N ASN A 594 -24.49 40.55 13.42
CA ASN A 594 -24.65 41.87 14.04
C ASN A 594 -26.11 42.36 14.03
N ASN A 595 -26.55 42.96 15.13
CA ASN A 595 -27.84 43.63 15.23
C ASN A 595 -27.75 45.01 14.55
N THR A 596 -28.60 45.26 13.57
CA THR A 596 -28.67 46.56 12.87
C THR A 596 -29.94 47.36 13.17
N ALA A 597 -30.72 46.97 14.18
CA ALA A 597 -31.85 47.77 14.64
C ALA A 597 -31.39 49.12 15.25
N PRO A 598 -32.07 50.24 14.97
CA PRO A 598 -31.89 51.48 15.72
C PRO A 598 -32.25 51.26 17.20
N ALA A 599 -31.40 51.73 18.11
CA ALA A 599 -31.60 51.55 19.55
C ALA A 599 -32.88 52.26 20.03
N ALA A 600 -33.84 51.49 20.54
CA ALA A 600 -35.10 51.99 21.07
C ALA A 600 -34.91 52.57 22.48
N THR A 601 -34.71 53.88 22.57
CA THR A 601 -34.51 54.60 23.83
C THR A 601 -35.83 54.88 24.55
N THR A 602 -36.14 54.15 25.63
CA THR A 602 -37.22 54.52 26.56
C THR A 602 -36.84 54.31 28.03
N THR A 603 -36.49 55.45 28.64
CA THR A 603 -36.59 55.86 30.05
C THR A 603 -37.45 54.98 30.97
N ALA A 604 -36.91 54.67 32.16
CA ALA A 604 -37.67 54.05 33.24
C ALA A 604 -38.61 55.04 33.95
N THR A 605 -39.82 54.59 34.28
CA THR A 605 -40.76 55.27 35.19
C THR A 605 -41.34 54.23 36.14
N SER A 606 -41.36 54.53 37.44
CA SER A 606 -41.90 53.64 38.48
C SER A 606 -43.29 54.07 38.94
N THR A 607 -44.19 53.09 39.11
CA THR A 607 -45.38 53.24 39.94
C THR A 607 -45.80 51.91 40.59
N THR A 608 -45.94 51.95 41.91
CA THR A 608 -46.45 50.92 42.82
C THR A 608 -47.98 50.74 42.60
N ALA A 609 -48.72 49.69 43.03
CA ALA A 609 -48.52 48.83 44.20
C ALA A 609 -49.42 47.57 44.31
N THR A 610 -49.06 46.74 45.30
CA THR A 610 -49.91 45.99 46.27
C THR A 610 -50.36 44.54 46.04
N THR A 611 -50.40 43.83 47.18
CA THR A 611 -51.16 42.61 47.55
C THR A 611 -50.88 41.29 46.80
N THR A 612 -50.54 40.18 47.46
CA THR A 612 -50.23 39.92 48.89
C THR A 612 -49.31 38.70 49.02
N ALA A 613 -48.38 38.70 49.98
CA ALA A 613 -47.61 37.51 50.36
C ALA A 613 -47.47 37.38 51.88
N THR A 614 -47.93 36.25 52.42
CA THR A 614 -47.75 35.74 53.80
C THR A 614 -48.08 34.25 53.75
N THR A 615 -47.40 33.31 54.41
CA THR A 615 -46.36 33.33 55.47
C THR A 615 -45.46 32.11 55.17
N ALA A 616 -44.13 32.15 55.10
CA ALA A 616 -43.14 32.21 56.20
C ALA A 616 -43.37 31.12 57.30
N SER A 617 -42.36 30.54 57.98
CA SER A 617 -41.07 31.14 58.39
C SER A 617 -39.93 30.12 58.69
N THR A 618 -38.69 30.63 58.69
CA THR A 618 -37.54 30.28 59.60
C THR A 618 -36.91 28.87 59.65
N SER A 619 -35.77 28.73 58.96
CA SER A 619 -34.40 28.51 59.51
C SER A 619 -34.10 27.48 60.63
N THR A 620 -33.03 26.69 60.41
CA THR A 620 -31.86 26.63 61.32
C THR A 620 -30.60 26.13 60.59
N THR A 621 -29.46 26.05 61.28
CA THR A 621 -28.10 25.99 60.71
C THR A 621 -27.44 24.60 60.67
N THR A 622 -26.49 24.43 59.75
CA THR A 622 -25.29 23.56 59.83
C THR A 622 -25.45 22.08 60.18
N THR A 623 -25.13 21.20 59.21
CA THR A 623 -24.16 20.11 59.44
C THR A 623 -23.57 19.61 58.12
N SER A 624 -22.36 19.06 58.18
CA SER A 624 -21.69 18.39 57.05
C SER A 624 -21.97 16.88 57.09
N SER A 625 -22.48 16.32 56.00
CA SER A 625 -22.51 14.88 55.75
C SER A 625 -22.57 14.58 54.25
N ALA A 626 -21.99 13.47 53.82
CA ALA A 626 -21.94 13.08 52.41
C ALA A 626 -23.23 12.40 51.95
N ALA A 627 -23.61 12.61 50.69
CA ALA A 627 -24.58 11.78 50.00
C ALA A 627 -23.98 10.38 49.71
N PRO A 628 -24.78 9.31 49.63
CA PRO A 628 -24.27 7.94 49.56
C PRO A 628 -23.65 7.61 48.19
N SER A 629 -22.46 7.02 48.20
CA SER A 629 -21.86 6.43 47.00
C SER A 629 -22.68 5.25 46.46
N PRO A 630 -22.76 5.06 45.13
CA PRO A 630 -23.21 3.79 44.55
C PRO A 630 -22.38 2.62 45.08
N SER A 631 -23.03 1.49 45.34
CA SER A 631 -22.39 0.28 45.89
C SER A 631 -21.30 -0.23 44.95
N GLY A 632 -20.07 -0.33 45.46
CA GLY A 632 -18.92 -0.87 44.72
C GLY A 632 -17.88 0.15 44.26
N TYR A 633 -18.04 1.46 44.54
CA TYR A 633 -17.00 2.46 44.25
C TYR A 633 -15.68 2.13 44.96
N GLN A 634 -14.60 2.05 44.18
CA GLN A 634 -13.24 1.70 44.63
C GLN A 634 -12.33 2.93 44.78
N GLY A 635 -12.69 4.05 44.16
CA GLY A 635 -11.96 5.31 44.24
C GLY A 635 -11.74 5.98 42.88
N CYS A 636 -11.13 7.16 42.93
CA CYS A 636 -10.61 7.85 41.75
C CYS A 636 -9.17 7.37 41.49
N VAL A 637 -8.83 7.07 40.24
CA VAL A 637 -7.53 6.51 39.88
C VAL A 637 -6.99 7.15 38.60
N VAL A 638 -5.67 7.26 38.49
CA VAL A 638 -5.00 7.74 37.26
C VAL A 638 -5.15 6.69 36.17
N ASP A 639 -5.66 7.11 35.02
CA ASP A 639 -5.71 6.31 33.80
C ASP A 639 -4.78 6.90 32.73
N ASN A 640 -4.51 6.13 31.69
CA ASN A 640 -3.77 6.57 30.49
C ASN A 640 -2.38 7.16 30.84
N GLY A 641 -1.68 6.52 31.79
CA GLY A 641 -0.35 6.93 32.24
C GLY A 641 0.75 6.45 31.28
N SER A 642 2.00 6.50 31.75
CA SER A 642 3.16 5.94 31.01
C SER A 642 3.15 4.42 30.81
N GLN A 643 2.06 3.75 31.20
CA GLN A 643 1.81 2.31 31.07
C GLN A 643 0.53 2.01 30.26
N GLY A 644 -0.03 3.01 29.56
CA GLY A 644 -1.25 2.89 28.76
C GLY A 644 -2.54 3.01 29.59
N ARG A 645 -3.64 2.42 29.09
CA ARG A 645 -4.94 2.40 29.77
C ARG A 645 -4.98 1.37 30.90
N LEU A 646 -5.61 1.71 32.01
CA LEU A 646 -5.76 0.90 33.23
C LEU A 646 -6.82 -0.21 33.08
N LEU A 647 -7.82 0.00 32.22
CA LEU A 647 -8.85 -0.99 31.85
C LEU A 647 -8.74 -1.30 30.36
N SER A 648 -8.80 -2.58 30.00
CA SER A 648 -8.42 -3.08 28.67
C SER A 648 -9.48 -2.91 27.57
N ARG A 649 -10.72 -2.56 27.90
CA ARG A 649 -11.82 -2.47 26.94
C ARG A 649 -12.72 -1.26 27.20
N GLN A 650 -12.89 -0.39 26.22
CA GLN A 650 -14.01 0.55 26.21
C GLN A 650 -15.30 -0.23 25.88
N ALA A 651 -16.35 -0.08 26.67
CA ALA A 651 -17.67 -0.64 26.35
C ALA A 651 -18.50 0.29 25.47
N TYR A 652 -18.43 1.59 25.74
CA TYR A 652 -19.03 2.64 24.91
C TYR A 652 -18.45 4.02 25.29
N SER A 653 -18.75 5.02 24.46
CA SER A 653 -18.58 6.45 24.77
C SER A 653 -19.87 7.15 24.31
N SER A 654 -20.65 7.73 25.24
CA SER A 654 -22.03 8.15 25.03
C SER A 654 -22.44 9.30 25.95
N ASP A 655 -23.19 10.26 25.42
CA ASP A 655 -23.60 11.47 26.13
C ASP A 655 -24.83 11.27 27.05
N ASN A 656 -25.24 10.01 27.25
CA ASN A 656 -26.22 9.59 28.25
C ASN A 656 -25.58 8.66 29.32
N ASN A 657 -24.26 8.75 29.54
CA ASN A 657 -23.54 7.87 30.45
C ASN A 657 -23.94 8.10 31.93
N THR A 658 -24.13 7.02 32.69
CA THR A 658 -24.28 7.04 34.15
C THR A 658 -23.49 5.90 34.77
N VAL A 659 -23.26 5.96 36.09
CA VAL A 659 -22.60 4.89 36.86
C VAL A 659 -23.35 3.57 36.72
N GLU A 660 -24.68 3.59 36.74
CA GLU A 660 -25.53 2.40 36.58
C GLU A 660 -25.44 1.82 35.17
N LEU A 661 -25.45 2.67 34.13
CA LEU A 661 -25.33 2.21 32.74
C LEU A 661 -23.96 1.59 32.47
N CYS A 662 -22.88 2.15 33.01
CA CYS A 662 -21.54 1.59 32.81
C CYS A 662 -21.32 0.30 33.60
N THR A 663 -21.70 0.27 34.88
CA THR A 663 -21.62 -0.96 35.71
C THR A 663 -22.47 -2.09 35.11
N ALA A 664 -23.67 -1.78 34.60
CA ALA A 664 -24.51 -2.74 33.90
C ALA A 664 -23.89 -3.22 32.58
N ALA A 665 -23.32 -2.32 31.77
CA ALA A 665 -22.65 -2.68 30.51
C ALA A 665 -21.44 -3.59 30.73
N CYS A 666 -20.55 -3.26 31.69
CA CYS A 666 -19.43 -4.15 32.02
C CYS A 666 -19.91 -5.52 32.54
N SER A 667 -20.97 -5.53 33.37
CA SER A 667 -21.59 -6.78 33.85
C SER A 667 -22.17 -7.63 32.70
N ALA A 668 -22.81 -7.00 31.71
CA ALA A 668 -23.33 -7.67 30.52
C ALA A 668 -22.21 -8.22 29.62
N LEU A 669 -21.03 -7.59 29.64
CA LEU A 669 -19.81 -8.08 29.00
C LEU A 669 -19.04 -9.13 29.84
N GLN A 670 -19.59 -9.56 30.99
CA GLN A 670 -18.98 -10.48 31.95
C GLN A 670 -17.66 -9.96 32.58
N LEU A 671 -17.50 -8.63 32.65
CA LEU A 671 -16.35 -7.95 33.22
C LEU A 671 -16.72 -7.33 34.58
N SER A 672 -15.95 -7.67 35.62
CA SER A 672 -16.25 -7.40 37.04
C SER A 672 -15.93 -5.97 37.51
N ILE A 673 -15.18 -5.22 36.71
CA ILE A 673 -14.70 -3.86 36.99
C ILE A 673 -15.21 -2.92 35.90
N SER A 674 -15.69 -1.75 36.31
CA SER A 674 -16.09 -0.65 35.43
C SER A 674 -15.42 0.66 35.86
N GLY A 675 -14.89 1.43 34.92
CA GLY A 675 -14.32 2.75 35.14
C GLY A 675 -14.96 3.78 34.23
N LEU A 676 -15.24 4.97 34.73
CA LEU A 676 -15.90 6.04 33.99
C LEU A 676 -14.96 7.24 33.82
N GLU A 677 -14.81 7.72 32.58
CA GLU A 677 -13.93 8.83 32.19
C GLU A 677 -14.71 9.91 31.41
N TRP A 678 -14.20 11.15 31.39
CA TRP A 678 -14.68 12.26 30.56
C TRP A 678 -16.20 12.53 30.61
N GLY A 679 -16.89 12.16 31.69
CA GLY A 679 -18.35 12.29 31.80
C GLY A 679 -19.15 11.30 30.94
N ARG A 680 -18.58 10.79 29.84
CA ARG A 680 -19.28 10.09 28.74
C ARG A 680 -18.75 8.68 28.45
N GLU A 681 -17.56 8.33 28.94
CA GLU A 681 -16.92 7.06 28.61
C GLU A 681 -17.21 5.98 29.65
N CYS A 682 -17.33 4.74 29.17
CA CYS A 682 -17.38 3.55 30.01
C CYS A 682 -16.28 2.57 29.58
N TRP A 683 -15.42 2.23 30.53
CA TRP A 683 -14.31 1.29 30.39
C TRP A 683 -14.52 0.10 31.32
N CYS A 684 -14.10 -1.10 30.90
CA CYS A 684 -14.35 -2.35 31.61
C CYS A 684 -13.10 -3.25 31.68
N GLY A 685 -13.05 -4.11 32.69
CA GLY A 685 -12.04 -5.15 32.83
C GLY A 685 -12.43 -6.25 33.83
N SER A 686 -11.75 -7.38 33.77
CA SER A 686 -11.79 -8.44 34.80
C SER A 686 -10.69 -8.27 35.86
N GLN A 687 -9.66 -7.51 35.50
CA GLN A 687 -8.52 -7.08 36.32
C GLN A 687 -8.04 -5.71 35.78
N LEU A 688 -7.27 -4.97 36.58
CA LEU A 688 -6.57 -3.75 36.17
C LEU A 688 -5.29 -4.12 35.41
N ASN A 689 -4.94 -3.38 34.35
CA ASN A 689 -3.75 -3.67 33.54
C ASN A 689 -2.42 -3.40 34.26
N TYR A 690 -2.46 -2.53 35.28
CA TYR A 690 -1.34 -2.21 36.18
C TYR A 690 -1.89 -1.74 37.53
N ALA A 691 -1.00 -1.52 38.52
CA ALA A 691 -1.42 -1.10 39.85
C ALA A 691 -1.98 0.34 39.80
N ALA A 692 -3.25 0.51 40.17
CA ALA A 692 -3.91 1.81 40.16
C ALA A 692 -3.22 2.82 41.11
N VAL A 693 -2.81 3.95 40.56
CA VAL A 693 -2.36 5.11 41.35
C VAL A 693 -3.60 5.91 41.77
N THR A 694 -3.83 6.02 43.07
CA THR A 694 -4.96 6.78 43.62
C THR A 694 -4.87 8.26 43.25
N ALA A 695 -5.97 8.81 42.76
CA ALA A 695 -6.17 10.21 42.46
C ALA A 695 -7.30 10.77 43.33
N THR A 696 -7.48 12.10 43.32
CA THR A 696 -8.54 12.80 44.10
C THR A 696 -9.35 13.78 43.24
N ASP A 697 -8.90 14.00 42.01
CA ASP A 697 -9.43 14.93 41.02
C ASP A 697 -10.28 14.21 39.96
N CYS A 698 -11.16 13.30 40.39
CA CYS A 698 -12.34 12.90 39.60
C CYS A 698 -13.48 13.83 40.00
N THR A 699 -13.82 14.78 39.13
CA THR A 699 -14.83 15.82 39.41
C THR A 699 -15.77 16.09 38.23
N MET A 700 -15.60 15.40 37.10
CA MET A 700 -16.46 15.57 35.94
C MET A 700 -17.82 14.90 36.19
N PRO A 701 -18.94 15.63 36.04
CA PRO A 701 -20.26 15.01 36.16
C PRO A 701 -20.51 13.99 35.05
N CYS A 702 -21.31 12.96 35.33
CA CYS A 702 -21.79 12.03 34.32
C CYS A 702 -22.76 12.72 33.35
N THR A 703 -22.60 12.50 32.05
CA THR A 703 -23.38 13.19 31.00
C THR A 703 -24.88 12.86 31.06
N GLY A 704 -25.25 11.62 31.36
CA GLY A 704 -26.63 11.21 31.61
C GLY A 704 -27.14 11.51 33.04
N ASN A 705 -26.26 11.88 33.98
CA ASN A 705 -26.65 12.24 35.34
C ASN A 705 -25.64 13.17 36.03
N ALA A 706 -25.89 14.47 36.00
CA ALA A 706 -25.02 15.49 36.59
C ALA A 706 -24.86 15.42 38.13
N SER A 707 -25.59 14.54 38.83
CA SER A 707 -25.40 14.27 40.26
C SER A 707 -24.41 13.13 40.56
N GLN A 708 -23.82 12.51 39.53
CA GLN A 708 -22.82 11.45 39.64
C GLN A 708 -21.47 11.90 39.05
N ILE A 709 -20.37 11.23 39.43
CA ILE A 709 -19.01 11.59 39.00
C ILE A 709 -18.42 10.52 38.09
N CYS A 710 -18.11 10.92 36.85
CA CYS A 710 -17.59 10.09 35.76
C CYS A 710 -16.17 10.52 35.39
N GLY A 711 -15.25 10.48 36.37
CA GLY A 711 -13.83 10.69 36.17
C GLY A 711 -13.41 12.14 35.91
N ASN A 712 -12.41 12.28 35.04
CA ASN A 712 -11.86 13.49 34.44
C ASN A 712 -10.89 13.06 33.33
N GLY A 713 -10.26 13.98 32.60
CA GLY A 713 -9.22 13.60 31.63
C GLY A 713 -8.02 12.89 32.28
N ASN A 714 -7.72 11.67 31.83
CA ASN A 714 -6.73 10.75 32.40
C ASN A 714 -7.06 10.35 33.86
N ARG A 715 -8.36 10.21 34.20
CA ARG A 715 -8.87 9.86 35.54
C ARG A 715 -10.14 9.01 35.46
N LEU A 716 -10.07 7.76 35.91
CA LEU A 716 -11.25 6.89 36.00
C LEU A 716 -11.89 6.99 37.41
N SER A 717 -13.20 7.20 37.46
CA SER A 717 -14.02 6.82 38.63
C SER A 717 -14.21 5.30 38.58
N LEU A 718 -13.57 4.55 39.48
CA LEU A 718 -13.51 3.08 39.42
C LEU A 718 -14.57 2.42 40.32
N TYR A 719 -15.25 1.40 39.80
CA TYR A 719 -16.27 0.59 40.50
C TYR A 719 -16.02 -0.91 40.26
N SER A 720 -16.33 -1.74 41.26
CA SER A 720 -16.22 -3.21 41.21
C SER A 720 -17.35 -3.85 42.00
N ALA A 721 -17.88 -4.98 41.50
CA ALA A 721 -18.90 -5.77 42.19
C ALA A 721 -18.35 -6.62 43.36
N GLN A 722 -17.02 -6.68 43.53
CA GLN A 722 -16.37 -7.45 44.60
C GLN A 722 -15.90 -6.56 45.75
N SER A 723 -16.24 -6.93 46.99
CA SER A 723 -15.75 -6.26 48.20
C SER A 723 -14.35 -6.75 48.57
N GLY A 724 -13.33 -6.16 47.94
CA GLY A 724 -11.92 -6.48 48.20
C GLY A 724 -10.97 -5.66 47.32
N THR A 725 -9.67 -5.89 47.45
CA THR A 725 -8.67 -5.30 46.54
C THR A 725 -8.91 -5.78 45.12
N VAL A 726 -9.14 -4.84 44.19
CA VAL A 726 -9.35 -5.15 42.77
C VAL A 726 -8.15 -5.92 42.20
N PRO A 727 -8.36 -7.05 41.47
CA PRO A 727 -7.26 -7.79 40.88
C PRO A 727 -6.44 -6.93 39.91
N VAL A 728 -5.12 -7.08 39.95
CA VAL A 728 -4.18 -6.42 39.03
C VAL A 728 -3.51 -7.52 38.21
N ALA A 729 -3.51 -7.36 36.89
CA ALA A 729 -2.74 -8.21 35.98
C ALA A 729 -1.27 -8.17 36.38
N ALA A 730 -0.56 -9.31 36.28
CA ALA A 730 0.88 -9.33 36.54
C ALA A 730 1.56 -8.30 35.64
N THR A 731 2.25 -7.32 36.23
CA THR A 731 2.88 -6.24 35.48
C THR A 731 3.90 -6.83 34.50
N PRO A 732 3.95 -6.35 33.24
CA PRO A 732 4.88 -6.89 32.25
C PRO A 732 6.33 -6.71 32.74
N GLN A 733 7.10 -7.80 32.79
CA GLN A 733 8.48 -7.78 33.27
C GLN A 733 9.47 -8.16 32.18
N ALA A 734 10.68 -7.59 32.23
CA ALA A 734 11.79 -8.10 31.46
C ALA A 734 12.15 -9.49 32.03
N ALA A 735 11.78 -10.55 31.31
CA ALA A 735 12.04 -11.92 31.72
C ALA A 735 13.54 -12.08 32.04
N SER A 736 13.88 -12.58 33.23
CA SER A 736 15.29 -12.65 33.69
C SER A 736 16.10 -13.73 32.97
N ALA A 737 15.40 -14.73 32.41
CA ALA A 737 15.88 -15.73 31.46
C ALA A 737 14.71 -16.16 30.56
N THR A 738 15.02 -16.82 29.44
CA THR A 738 14.01 -17.50 28.62
C THR A 738 13.34 -18.62 29.42
N LYS A 739 12.09 -18.96 29.09
CA LYS A 739 11.31 -20.01 29.78
C LYS A 739 11.96 -21.41 29.73
N ASP A 740 12.94 -21.65 28.85
CA ASP A 740 13.76 -22.88 28.80
C ASP A 740 15.14 -22.77 29.51
N GLY A 741 15.48 -21.59 30.06
CA GLY A 741 16.75 -21.30 30.73
C GLY A 741 17.97 -21.17 29.82
N SER A 742 17.82 -21.23 28.48
CA SER A 742 18.96 -21.25 27.55
C SER A 742 19.60 -19.88 27.32
N TYR A 743 18.91 -18.77 27.58
CA TYR A 743 19.46 -17.40 27.56
C TYR A 743 19.05 -16.63 28.82
N THR A 744 19.96 -15.81 29.34
CA THR A 744 19.72 -14.90 30.47
C THR A 744 19.67 -13.45 29.99
N LEU A 745 18.87 -12.61 30.66
CA LEU A 745 18.76 -11.19 30.36
C LEU A 745 20.12 -10.49 30.52
N SER A 746 20.60 -9.89 29.44
CA SER A 746 21.78 -9.02 29.46
C SER A 746 21.41 -7.60 29.86
N GLY A 747 20.29 -7.07 29.34
CA GLY A 747 19.69 -5.80 29.76
C GLY A 747 19.13 -4.98 28.58
N CYS A 748 18.69 -3.75 28.85
CA CYS A 748 18.23 -2.80 27.84
C CYS A 748 19.42 -2.07 27.21
N TYR A 749 19.36 -1.78 25.90
CA TYR A 749 20.39 -1.04 25.15
C TYR A 749 19.73 -0.02 24.23
N THR A 750 20.40 1.10 23.96
CA THR A 750 19.98 2.00 22.87
C THR A 750 20.15 1.32 21.53
N ASP A 751 19.12 1.30 20.70
CA ASP A 751 19.23 0.87 19.30
C ASP A 751 18.75 1.98 18.36
N SER A 752 19.11 1.92 17.07
CA SER A 752 18.68 2.93 16.10
C SER A 752 18.74 2.44 14.65
N VAL A 753 17.79 2.89 13.82
CA VAL A 753 17.75 2.54 12.38
C VAL A 753 18.98 3.00 11.59
N SER A 754 19.76 3.96 12.11
CA SER A 754 20.99 4.46 11.48
C SER A 754 22.25 3.73 11.95
N GLN A 755 22.25 3.12 13.14
CA GLN A 755 23.32 2.33 13.74
C GLN A 755 22.70 1.21 14.59
N ARG A 756 22.42 0.05 13.98
CA ARG A 756 21.78 -1.10 14.65
C ARG A 756 22.75 -1.86 15.57
N VAL A 757 22.28 -2.25 16.76
CA VAL A 757 23.05 -2.97 17.80
C VAL A 757 23.07 -4.50 17.59
N LEU A 758 22.01 -5.06 17.02
CA LEU A 758 21.92 -6.43 16.50
C LEU A 758 21.36 -6.34 15.08
N THR A 759 21.94 -7.04 14.11
CA THR A 759 21.68 -6.77 12.69
C THR A 759 20.84 -7.84 11.98
N VAL A 760 20.77 -9.07 12.49
CA VAL A 760 20.05 -10.16 11.82
C VAL A 760 18.59 -10.20 12.28
N GLY A 761 17.73 -9.45 11.59
CA GLY A 761 16.29 -9.47 11.82
C GLY A 761 15.65 -10.85 11.61
N LYS A 762 14.66 -11.18 12.45
CA LYS A 762 13.85 -12.41 12.43
C LYS A 762 12.39 -12.14 12.81
N PRO A 763 11.45 -13.06 12.53
CA PRO A 763 10.13 -13.06 13.15
C PRO A 763 10.22 -13.42 14.64
N GLY A 764 9.56 -12.64 15.51
CA GLY A 764 9.43 -12.99 16.94
C GLY A 764 8.65 -11.94 17.74
N GLY A 765 7.46 -12.31 18.22
CA GLY A 765 6.55 -11.41 18.97
C GLY A 765 6.58 -11.56 20.50
N SER A 766 7.51 -12.35 21.04
CA SER A 766 7.77 -12.54 22.48
C SER A 766 9.24 -12.97 22.69
N VAL A 767 9.69 -13.06 23.95
CA VAL A 767 11.07 -13.45 24.28
C VAL A 767 11.38 -14.87 23.78
N GLU A 768 10.51 -15.87 24.01
CA GLU A 768 10.70 -17.24 23.47
C GLU A 768 10.55 -17.30 21.95
N ALA A 769 9.63 -16.54 21.36
CA ALA A 769 9.47 -16.53 19.90
C ALA A 769 10.74 -16.01 19.22
N CYS A 770 11.36 -14.98 19.81
CA CYS A 770 12.64 -14.48 19.32
C CYS A 770 13.80 -15.44 19.61
N GLN A 771 13.87 -16.01 20.82
CA GLN A 771 14.84 -17.06 21.17
C GLN A 771 14.81 -18.23 20.17
N ALA A 772 13.62 -18.75 19.84
CA ALA A 772 13.45 -19.86 18.91
C ALA A 772 13.97 -19.52 17.51
N SER A 773 13.62 -18.33 17.00
CA SER A 773 14.14 -17.81 15.73
C SER A 773 15.65 -17.49 15.73
N CYS A 774 16.22 -17.22 16.91
CA CYS A 774 17.64 -16.90 17.12
C CYS A 774 18.46 -18.04 17.73
N ALA A 775 17.96 -19.28 17.79
CA ALA A 775 18.59 -20.39 18.53
C ALA A 775 20.04 -20.73 18.12
N GLY A 776 20.45 -20.35 16.90
CA GLY A 776 21.81 -20.48 16.37
C GLY A 776 22.78 -19.34 16.70
N TYR A 777 22.34 -18.29 17.39
CA TYR A 777 23.13 -17.11 17.76
C TYR A 777 23.41 -17.06 19.28
N PRO A 778 24.57 -16.56 19.73
CA PRO A 778 24.88 -16.40 21.15
C PRO A 778 24.13 -15.23 21.81
N ILE A 779 23.64 -14.27 21.01
CA ILE A 779 22.92 -13.08 21.46
C ILE A 779 21.65 -12.91 20.62
N PHE A 780 20.53 -12.56 21.27
CA PHE A 780 19.35 -12.03 20.61
C PHE A 780 18.78 -10.83 21.39
N GLY A 781 17.88 -10.07 20.77
CA GLY A 781 17.16 -9.00 21.44
C GLY A 781 15.82 -8.71 20.78
N VAL A 782 14.91 -8.14 21.56
CA VAL A 782 13.55 -7.80 21.17
C VAL A 782 13.30 -6.29 21.29
N GLU A 783 12.64 -5.71 20.28
CA GLU A 783 12.35 -4.28 20.18
C GLU A 783 10.88 -4.03 19.77
N TYR A 784 10.37 -2.81 20.05
CA TYR A 784 9.09 -2.28 19.56
C TYR A 784 7.86 -3.17 19.82
N GLY A 785 7.91 -4.00 20.87
CA GLY A 785 6.82 -4.94 21.19
C GLY A 785 6.71 -6.15 20.26
N GLY A 786 7.51 -6.26 19.19
CA GLY A 786 7.31 -7.33 18.19
C GLY A 786 8.38 -7.49 17.12
N GLU A 787 9.48 -6.75 17.21
CA GLU A 787 10.66 -6.96 16.37
C GLU A 787 11.68 -7.84 17.11
N CYS A 788 12.38 -8.70 16.35
CA CYS A 788 13.35 -9.64 16.88
C CYS A 788 14.64 -9.57 16.05
N TYR A 789 15.78 -9.50 16.72
CA TYR A 789 17.10 -9.41 16.12
C TYR A 789 18.08 -10.36 16.80
N CYS A 790 18.91 -11.05 16.01
CA CYS A 790 20.02 -11.87 16.50
C CYS A 790 21.37 -11.28 16.09
N ASP A 791 22.45 -11.59 16.82
CA ASP A 791 23.80 -11.42 16.29
C ASP A 791 24.86 -12.26 17.02
N GLN A 792 26.09 -12.30 16.47
CA GLN A 792 27.22 -13.03 17.06
C GLN A 792 27.88 -12.26 18.21
N ALA A 793 27.75 -10.93 18.23
CA ALA A 793 28.21 -10.05 19.29
C ALA A 793 27.36 -8.76 19.29
N LEU A 794 27.37 -8.01 20.40
CA LEU A 794 26.81 -6.66 20.44
C LEU A 794 27.61 -5.71 19.53
N GLY A 795 26.92 -4.88 18.75
CA GLY A 795 27.55 -3.81 17.97
C GLY A 795 28.39 -2.85 18.83
N SER A 796 29.46 -2.30 18.26
CA SER A 796 30.42 -1.44 18.98
C SER A 796 29.85 -0.11 19.49
N THR A 797 28.63 0.24 19.09
CA THR A 797 27.85 1.42 19.51
C THR A 797 26.86 1.12 20.65
N ALA A 798 26.77 -0.12 21.15
CA ALA A 798 25.75 -0.54 22.10
C ALA A 798 25.89 0.10 23.50
N VAL A 799 25.14 1.18 23.75
CA VAL A 799 25.08 1.83 25.07
C VAL A 799 24.00 1.16 25.92
N LYS A 800 24.40 0.54 27.04
CA LYS A 800 23.48 -0.08 28.00
C LYS A 800 22.64 0.98 28.72
N LYS A 801 21.37 0.67 28.94
CA LYS A 801 20.35 1.51 29.57
C LYS A 801 19.69 0.82 30.76
N ASP A 802 18.90 1.58 31.52
CA ASP A 802 18.08 0.99 32.57
C ASP A 802 17.01 0.06 31.95
N VAL A 803 16.68 -1.04 32.62
CA VAL A 803 15.66 -1.99 32.12
C VAL A 803 14.28 -1.33 31.99
N SER A 804 13.97 -0.30 32.79
CA SER A 804 12.75 0.50 32.68
C SER A 804 12.68 1.42 31.45
N GLU A 805 13.78 1.58 30.68
CA GLU A 805 13.74 2.20 29.36
C GLU A 805 13.21 1.24 28.27
N CYS A 806 13.22 -0.08 28.50
CA CYS A 806 12.69 -1.10 27.59
C CYS A 806 11.31 -1.57 28.07
N ASN A 807 10.32 -0.68 27.99
CA ASN A 807 9.04 -0.79 28.70
C ASN A 807 7.79 -1.11 27.84
N MET A 808 7.94 -1.46 26.56
CA MET A 808 6.81 -1.97 25.76
C MET A 808 6.56 -3.46 26.02
N PRO A 809 5.30 -3.89 26.30
CA PRO A 809 4.96 -5.30 26.39
C PRO A 809 5.11 -6.03 25.05
N CYS A 810 5.37 -7.34 25.09
CA CYS A 810 5.43 -8.17 23.90
C CYS A 810 4.02 -8.42 23.30
N SER A 811 3.90 -8.23 22.00
CA SER A 811 2.65 -8.35 21.22
C SER A 811 2.05 -9.76 21.19
N SER A 812 2.87 -10.80 21.43
CA SER A 812 2.43 -12.21 21.51
C SER A 812 2.49 -12.80 22.93
N ASP A 813 3.04 -12.06 23.92
CA ASP A 813 3.01 -12.41 25.34
C ASP A 813 3.01 -11.12 26.17
N SER A 814 1.84 -10.57 26.47
CA SER A 814 1.72 -9.29 27.17
C SER A 814 2.15 -9.34 28.65
N THR A 815 2.70 -10.46 29.14
CA THR A 815 3.31 -10.57 30.47
C THR A 815 4.82 -10.27 30.48
N GLU A 816 5.42 -10.10 29.29
CA GLU A 816 6.85 -9.83 29.12
C GLU A 816 7.13 -8.51 28.39
N LEU A 817 8.35 -7.98 28.52
CA LEU A 817 8.80 -6.75 27.85
C LEU A 817 9.63 -7.05 26.59
N CYS A 818 9.33 -6.33 25.51
CA CYS A 818 9.97 -6.44 24.19
C CYS A 818 10.53 -5.07 23.75
N GLY A 819 11.46 -4.53 24.53
CA GLY A 819 12.17 -3.27 24.22
C GLY A 819 11.30 -2.02 24.36
N ALA A 820 11.62 -0.96 23.63
CA ALA A 820 10.79 0.24 23.41
C ALA A 820 11.20 0.92 22.10
N GLY A 821 10.88 2.21 21.91
CA GLY A 821 11.37 3.00 20.77
C GLY A 821 12.85 3.36 20.94
N ASP A 822 13.67 3.08 19.93
CA ASP A 822 15.15 3.20 19.97
C ASP A 822 15.78 2.42 21.15
N ARG A 823 15.20 1.26 21.52
CA ARG A 823 15.55 0.49 22.73
C ARG A 823 15.33 -1.01 22.54
N ILE A 824 16.42 -1.76 22.45
CA ILE A 824 16.39 -3.22 22.35
C ILE A 824 16.69 -3.89 23.70
N LEU A 825 15.86 -4.86 24.09
CA LEU A 825 16.07 -5.67 25.29
C LEU A 825 16.81 -6.97 24.91
N VAL A 826 18.04 -7.13 25.40
CA VAL A 826 19.01 -8.12 24.91
C VAL A 826 19.21 -9.28 25.88
N TYR A 827 19.31 -10.49 25.31
CA TYR A 827 19.47 -11.79 25.96
C TYR A 827 20.74 -12.49 25.45
N THR A 828 21.48 -13.13 26.36
CA THR A 828 22.77 -13.79 26.07
C THR A 828 22.78 -15.23 26.57
N LYS A 829 23.35 -16.15 25.79
CA LYS A 829 23.25 -17.61 26.04
C LYS A 829 23.86 -18.02 27.39
N ALA A 830 23.09 -18.75 28.20
CA ALA A 830 23.47 -19.14 29.55
C ALA A 830 24.74 -20.00 29.55
N GLY A 831 25.75 -19.61 30.35
CA GLY A 831 27.06 -20.27 30.42
C GLY A 831 28.06 -19.87 29.31
N GLY A 832 27.67 -19.05 28.34
CA GLY A 832 28.57 -18.50 27.33
C GLY A 832 29.33 -17.27 27.84
N ALA A 833 30.57 -17.46 28.30
CA ALA A 833 31.46 -16.32 28.57
C ALA A 833 31.78 -15.59 27.26
N ALA A 834 31.53 -14.27 27.20
CA ALA A 834 31.90 -13.46 26.04
C ALA A 834 33.43 -13.41 25.93
N THR A 835 33.99 -14.02 24.87
CA THR A 835 35.44 -14.18 24.68
C THR A 835 36.11 -12.85 24.32
N SER A 836 36.46 -12.07 25.33
CA SER A 836 37.18 -10.80 25.20
C SER A 836 38.65 -11.05 24.83
N THR A 837 38.96 -11.05 23.54
CA THR A 837 40.36 -11.04 23.05
C THR A 837 40.99 -9.65 23.25
N ALA A 838 41.25 -9.31 24.52
CA ALA A 838 41.96 -8.10 24.93
C ALA A 838 43.39 -8.47 25.35
N THR A 839 44.36 -8.30 24.44
CA THR A 839 45.78 -8.48 24.76
C THR A 839 46.29 -7.32 25.61
N SER A 840 46.93 -7.65 26.73
CA SER A 840 47.35 -6.72 27.78
C SER A 840 48.40 -5.69 27.34
N THR A 841 48.34 -4.48 27.93
CA THR A 841 49.37 -4.01 28.88
C THR A 841 48.89 -2.85 29.79
N THR A 842 49.07 -3.07 31.10
CA THR A 842 49.42 -2.13 32.18
C THR A 842 49.58 -0.63 31.83
N THR A 843 49.12 0.32 32.67
CA THR A 843 49.48 0.43 34.10
C THR A 843 48.42 1.19 34.94
N ALA A 844 48.46 0.98 36.25
CA ALA A 844 47.45 1.36 37.24
C ALA A 844 47.36 2.85 37.64
N SER A 845 46.16 3.23 38.15
CA SER A 845 45.91 4.18 39.26
C SER A 845 46.29 5.68 39.11
N SER A 846 45.69 6.64 39.82
CA SER A 846 44.82 6.57 41.02
C SER A 846 43.77 7.72 41.13
N THR A 847 42.64 7.42 41.77
CA THR A 847 41.84 8.28 42.68
C THR A 847 41.34 9.68 42.26
N THR A 848 40.00 9.75 42.08
CA THR A 848 39.07 10.60 42.87
C THR A 848 39.21 12.13 42.88
N ALA A 849 38.24 12.87 42.29
CA ALA A 849 37.35 13.81 43.03
C ALA A 849 36.28 14.53 42.16
N THR A 850 35.01 14.23 42.43
CA THR A 850 33.92 15.19 42.77
C THR A 850 33.53 16.37 41.83
N SER A 851 32.44 16.15 41.10
CA SER A 851 31.20 16.99 41.00
C SER A 851 31.24 18.52 40.77
N ALA A 852 30.76 18.94 39.58
CA ALA A 852 29.66 19.91 39.33
C ALA A 852 29.28 19.81 37.82
N SER A 853 28.03 19.84 37.34
CA SER A 853 26.95 20.84 37.48
C SER A 853 27.36 22.24 36.96
N THR A 854 26.68 22.90 36.02
CA THR A 854 25.32 22.70 35.47
C THR A 854 25.23 23.21 34.02
N THR A 855 24.09 23.00 33.35
CA THR A 855 23.64 23.71 32.12
C THR A 855 23.46 25.23 32.40
N VAL A 856 23.22 26.14 31.43
CA VAL A 856 22.68 26.08 30.04
C VAL A 856 23.23 27.26 29.19
N THR A 857 22.89 27.30 27.88
CA THR A 857 22.81 28.50 26.98
C THR A 857 24.12 29.27 26.66
N ASP A 858 24.32 29.93 25.51
CA ASP A 858 23.67 29.96 24.17
C ASP A 858 24.66 30.66 23.19
N SER A 859 24.46 30.56 21.86
CA SER A 859 24.84 31.50 20.76
C SER A 859 26.18 32.30 20.77
N SER A 860 26.89 32.55 19.66
CA SER A 860 26.69 32.27 18.23
C SER A 860 27.94 32.63 17.38
N THR A 861 27.93 32.29 16.08
CA THR A 861 28.65 32.94 14.95
C THR A 861 30.12 33.42 15.05
N ALA A 862 31.00 32.64 14.42
CA ALA A 862 31.74 32.99 13.18
C ALA A 862 33.07 33.81 13.15
N THR A 863 33.95 33.32 12.24
CA THR A 863 34.91 34.03 11.35
C THR A 863 36.41 34.13 11.72
N THR A 864 37.23 34.02 10.65
CA THR A 864 38.60 34.56 10.42
C THR A 864 39.86 33.88 11.00
N SER A 865 40.75 33.46 10.07
CA SER A 865 42.23 33.66 9.97
C SER A 865 43.07 33.98 11.23
N THR A 866 44.33 33.53 11.39
CA THR A 866 45.45 33.33 10.41
C THR A 866 46.42 32.24 10.99
N THR A 867 47.59 31.83 10.46
CA THR A 867 48.73 32.57 9.85
C THR A 867 49.68 31.63 9.05
N SER A 868 50.64 32.24 8.33
CA SER A 868 51.83 31.75 7.60
C SER A 868 52.56 30.47 8.11
N THR A 869 53.43 29.79 7.33
CA THR A 869 54.49 30.31 6.42
C THR A 869 54.94 29.26 5.36
N ALA A 870 55.84 29.61 4.43
CA ALA A 870 56.08 28.89 3.17
C ALA A 870 57.46 28.20 3.02
N SER A 871 57.49 27.10 2.25
CA SER A 871 58.53 26.63 1.25
C SER A 871 60.00 26.38 1.69
N THR A 872 60.89 25.67 0.97
CA THR A 872 60.92 24.92 -0.34
C THR A 872 61.24 23.40 -0.12
N THR A 873 61.87 22.51 -0.92
CA THR A 873 62.66 22.50 -2.21
C THR A 873 62.78 21.08 -2.82
N SER A 874 63.08 20.97 -4.14
CA SER A 874 63.85 19.92 -4.90
C SER A 874 63.69 18.39 -4.62
N THR A 875 63.34 17.49 -5.56
CA THR A 875 64.06 16.95 -6.78
C THR A 875 65.37 16.16 -6.49
N SER A 876 65.76 15.07 -7.18
CA SER A 876 65.32 14.49 -8.49
C SER A 876 65.60 12.96 -8.67
N SER A 877 65.37 12.45 -9.90
CA SER A 877 65.49 11.09 -10.54
C SER A 877 66.78 10.24 -10.33
N THR A 878 67.03 9.01 -10.86
CA THR A 878 66.66 8.32 -12.14
C THR A 878 66.92 6.76 -12.12
N ALA A 879 66.73 6.06 -13.27
CA ALA A 879 66.80 4.58 -13.53
C ALA A 879 68.24 3.93 -13.50
N THR A 880 68.57 2.67 -13.89
CA THR A 880 68.09 1.74 -14.98
C THR A 880 68.65 0.28 -14.92
N THR A 881 68.02 -0.68 -15.65
CA THR A 881 68.54 -1.94 -16.30
C THR A 881 69.20 -3.16 -15.57
N SER A 882 68.47 -4.29 -15.56
CA SER A 882 68.69 -5.60 -16.29
C SER A 882 69.98 -6.47 -16.31
N SER A 883 69.77 -7.81 -16.42
CA SER A 883 70.65 -8.92 -16.92
C SER A 883 71.76 -9.51 -16.00
N SER A 884 72.19 -10.81 -16.04
CA SER A 884 71.59 -12.08 -16.57
C SER A 884 72.41 -13.39 -16.24
N THR A 885 71.72 -14.53 -16.02
CA THR A 885 72.12 -15.96 -16.31
C THR A 885 73.18 -16.73 -15.47
N SER A 886 72.94 -18.06 -15.30
CA SER A 886 73.90 -19.20 -15.04
C SER A 886 74.63 -19.32 -13.67
N THR A 887 74.91 -20.50 -13.08
CA THR A 887 74.58 -21.94 -13.33
C THR A 887 74.92 -22.83 -12.10
N THR A 888 74.15 -23.91 -11.84
CA THR A 888 74.48 -25.22 -11.19
C THR A 888 75.28 -25.27 -9.84
N THR A 889 75.09 -26.23 -8.91
CA THR A 889 74.76 -27.67 -9.05
C THR A 889 74.13 -28.24 -7.76
N SER A 890 73.50 -29.42 -7.88
CA SER A 890 72.91 -30.36 -6.88
C SER A 890 73.55 -30.43 -5.48
N ALA A 891 72.91 -30.91 -4.41
CA ALA A 891 71.71 -31.78 -4.27
C ALA A 891 70.98 -31.47 -2.92
N ALA A 892 69.91 -32.15 -2.46
CA ALA A 892 69.28 -33.41 -2.89
C ALA A 892 67.74 -33.46 -2.65
N THR A 893 67.17 -34.64 -2.93
CA THR A 893 65.76 -35.06 -3.02
C THR A 893 65.15 -35.70 -1.76
N THR A 894 63.90 -35.35 -1.45
CA THR A 894 62.86 -36.30 -0.95
C THR A 894 61.49 -36.00 -1.58
N SER A 895 61.37 -36.31 -2.88
CA SER A 895 60.24 -37.05 -3.48
C SER A 895 58.79 -36.78 -3.05
N THR A 896 58.15 -35.80 -3.70
CA THR A 896 56.68 -35.77 -3.90
C THR A 896 56.38 -36.06 -5.37
N SER A 897 55.53 -37.04 -5.67
CA SER A 897 55.26 -37.48 -7.06
C SER A 897 54.14 -36.68 -7.72
N THR A 898 54.49 -35.69 -8.55
CA THR A 898 53.54 -34.99 -9.41
C THR A 898 53.07 -35.92 -10.55
N SER A 899 51.84 -36.43 -10.47
CA SER A 899 51.18 -37.07 -11.61
C SER A 899 50.56 -36.01 -12.52
N THR A 900 51.03 -35.91 -13.75
CA THR A 900 50.54 -34.94 -14.74
C THR A 900 49.08 -35.22 -15.12
N SER A 901 48.19 -34.25 -14.91
CA SER A 901 46.91 -34.17 -15.61
C SER A 901 46.85 -32.89 -16.42
N THR A 902 46.61 -33.03 -17.73
CA THR A 902 46.32 -31.91 -18.62
C THR A 902 44.92 -31.38 -18.33
N SER A 903 44.81 -30.33 -17.52
CA SER A 903 43.59 -29.51 -17.49
C SER A 903 43.59 -28.61 -18.71
N ALA A 904 42.73 -28.91 -19.68
CA ALA A 904 42.42 -28.00 -20.77
C ALA A 904 41.77 -26.72 -20.21
N SER A 905 41.62 -25.69 -21.06
CA SER A 905 40.68 -24.60 -20.78
C SER A 905 39.24 -25.13 -20.88
N SER A 906 38.79 -25.89 -19.89
CA SER A 906 37.43 -26.41 -19.80
C SER A 906 36.45 -25.26 -19.63
N THR A 907 35.57 -25.07 -20.60
CA THR A 907 34.34 -24.29 -20.43
C THR A 907 33.64 -24.75 -19.15
N PRO A 908 33.20 -23.85 -18.25
CA PRO A 908 32.51 -24.26 -17.04
C PRO A 908 31.24 -25.06 -17.39
N THR A 909 30.99 -26.14 -16.64
CA THR A 909 29.91 -27.10 -16.89
C THR A 909 29.02 -27.26 -15.65
N THR A 910 27.82 -27.83 -15.82
CA THR A 910 27.02 -28.26 -14.67
C THR A 910 27.78 -29.37 -13.93
N ALA A 911 28.21 -29.11 -12.69
CA ALA A 911 28.89 -30.10 -11.87
C ALA A 911 27.86 -31.00 -11.17
N VAL A 912 27.56 -32.15 -11.77
CA VAL A 912 26.57 -33.10 -11.25
C VAL A 912 27.18 -33.95 -10.13
N PRO A 913 26.63 -33.94 -8.90
CA PRO A 913 27.10 -34.80 -7.81
C PRO A 913 26.74 -36.26 -8.04
N SER A 914 27.49 -37.18 -7.43
CA SER A 914 27.17 -38.62 -7.47
C SER A 914 25.79 -38.88 -6.87
N GLY A 915 24.94 -39.61 -7.61
CA GLY A 915 23.54 -39.88 -7.25
C GLY A 915 22.51 -38.91 -7.85
N TYR A 916 22.94 -37.89 -8.62
CA TYR A 916 22.05 -36.90 -9.21
C TYR A 916 22.08 -36.91 -10.74
N THR A 917 21.07 -36.31 -11.37
CA THR A 917 20.92 -36.16 -12.83
C THR A 917 20.78 -34.68 -13.19
N ASP A 918 21.54 -34.18 -14.17
CA ASP A 918 21.28 -32.84 -14.73
C ASP A 918 19.95 -32.83 -15.50
N LYS A 919 19.06 -31.91 -15.17
CA LYS A 919 17.80 -31.64 -15.88
C LYS A 919 17.95 -30.49 -16.87
N GLY A 920 19.06 -29.76 -16.81
CA GLY A 920 19.39 -28.64 -17.67
C GLY A 920 18.99 -27.29 -17.05
N CYS A 921 18.85 -26.31 -17.93
CA CYS A 921 18.49 -24.95 -17.57
C CYS A 921 16.97 -24.77 -17.51
N TYR A 922 16.47 -24.04 -16.52
CA TYR A 922 15.04 -23.74 -16.34
C TYR A 922 14.80 -22.24 -16.21
N LEU A 923 13.61 -21.78 -16.61
CA LEU A 923 13.13 -20.43 -16.31
C LEU A 923 12.81 -20.33 -14.82
N ASP A 924 13.21 -19.25 -14.16
CA ASP A 924 12.95 -19.07 -12.73
C ASP A 924 12.79 -17.59 -12.39
N ASP A 925 11.64 -16.99 -12.72
CA ASP A 925 11.39 -15.60 -12.34
C ASP A 925 10.93 -15.47 -10.89
N GLY A 926 11.19 -14.30 -10.29
CA GLY A 926 10.92 -14.05 -8.88
C GLY A 926 9.44 -14.12 -8.46
N GLY A 927 8.49 -14.12 -9.40
CA GLY A 927 7.06 -14.28 -9.14
C GLY A 927 6.55 -15.71 -9.34
N SER A 928 7.15 -16.46 -10.25
CA SER A 928 6.86 -17.86 -10.54
C SER A 928 8.14 -18.70 -10.44
N ARG A 929 8.54 -19.04 -9.21
CA ARG A 929 9.73 -19.86 -8.96
C ARG A 929 9.49 -21.32 -9.37
N THR A 930 10.36 -21.86 -10.24
CA THR A 930 10.45 -23.28 -10.62
C THR A 930 10.71 -24.18 -9.43
N LEU A 931 11.53 -23.72 -8.47
CA LEU A 931 11.78 -24.39 -7.19
C LEU A 931 11.48 -23.42 -6.04
N SER A 932 10.38 -23.64 -5.34
CA SER A 932 9.82 -22.68 -4.37
C SER A 932 9.78 -23.16 -2.91
N SER A 933 10.23 -24.39 -2.62
CA SER A 933 9.93 -25.06 -1.35
C SER A 933 10.92 -24.77 -0.22
N ALA A 934 12.21 -24.65 -0.54
CA ALA A 934 13.25 -24.22 0.40
C ALA A 934 14.42 -23.61 -0.36
N SER A 935 15.15 -22.66 0.23
CA SER A 935 16.25 -21.98 -0.45
C SER A 935 17.32 -21.45 0.51
N TYR A 936 18.46 -21.02 -0.04
CA TYR A 936 19.46 -20.18 0.62
C TYR A 936 20.21 -19.33 -0.41
N SER A 937 20.91 -18.29 0.07
CA SER A 937 21.98 -17.61 -0.69
C SER A 937 23.26 -17.63 0.16
N GLN A 938 24.36 -18.10 -0.41
CA GLN A 938 25.65 -18.30 0.27
C GLN A 938 26.81 -17.91 -0.66
N SER A 939 27.84 -17.24 -0.10
CA SER A 939 29.00 -16.77 -0.88
C SER A 939 29.93 -17.89 -1.35
N ASP A 940 29.72 -19.14 -0.92
CA ASP A 940 30.51 -20.31 -1.25
C ASP A 940 29.68 -21.44 -1.90
N ASN A 941 28.55 -21.11 -2.54
CA ASN A 941 27.59 -22.05 -3.11
C ASN A 941 28.17 -22.88 -4.28
N THR A 942 27.71 -24.13 -4.40
CA THR A 942 27.96 -25.03 -5.54
C THR A 942 26.74 -25.96 -5.73
N PRO A 943 26.56 -26.61 -6.90
CA PRO A 943 25.42 -27.51 -7.12
C PRO A 943 25.48 -28.72 -6.19
N ALA A 944 26.67 -29.13 -5.75
CA ALA A 944 26.86 -30.17 -4.74
C ALA A 944 26.36 -29.76 -3.35
N LYS A 945 26.65 -28.53 -2.89
CA LYS A 945 26.11 -28.01 -1.62
C LYS A 945 24.59 -27.85 -1.69
N CYS A 946 24.09 -27.35 -2.82
CA CYS A 946 22.66 -27.16 -3.02
C CYS A 946 21.90 -28.50 -3.03
N SER A 947 22.39 -29.47 -3.79
CA SER A 947 21.89 -30.86 -3.82
C SER A 947 21.81 -31.46 -2.42
N ALA A 948 22.91 -31.43 -1.66
CA ALA A 948 22.96 -31.96 -0.31
C ALA A 948 21.99 -31.23 0.65
N PHE A 949 21.83 -29.92 0.54
CA PHE A 949 20.89 -29.13 1.34
C PHE A 949 19.42 -29.48 1.03
N CYS A 950 19.08 -29.77 -0.23
CA CYS A 950 17.74 -30.13 -0.66
C CYS A 950 17.37 -31.57 -0.27
N SER A 951 18.25 -32.54 -0.54
CA SER A 951 17.99 -33.95 -0.21
C SER A 951 18.03 -34.22 1.30
N ALA A 952 18.82 -33.47 2.07
CA ALA A 952 18.75 -33.48 3.54
C ALA A 952 17.41 -32.95 4.11
N LYS A 953 16.55 -32.35 3.27
CA LYS A 953 15.16 -31.97 3.58
C LYS A 953 14.12 -32.82 2.85
N GLY A 954 14.55 -33.87 2.15
CA GLY A 954 13.65 -34.75 1.39
C GLY A 954 13.07 -34.11 0.13
N PHE A 955 13.77 -33.18 -0.51
CA PHE A 955 13.35 -32.65 -1.83
C PHE A 955 13.98 -33.42 -2.99
N ARG A 956 13.19 -33.68 -4.03
CA ARG A 956 13.58 -34.44 -5.24
C ARG A 956 14.50 -33.66 -6.17
N TYR A 957 14.29 -32.34 -6.25
CA TYR A 957 15.05 -31.44 -7.10
C TYR A 957 15.78 -30.38 -6.27
N SER A 958 16.99 -30.08 -6.72
CA SER A 958 17.76 -28.89 -6.32
C SER A 958 18.01 -28.03 -7.55
N GLY A 959 18.23 -26.74 -7.37
CA GLY A 959 18.59 -25.85 -8.46
C GLY A 959 19.42 -24.68 -7.97
N THR A 960 20.45 -24.34 -8.72
CA THR A 960 21.34 -23.21 -8.40
C THR A 960 21.05 -22.02 -9.30
N GLU A 961 20.95 -20.83 -8.70
CA GLU A 961 20.69 -19.56 -9.37
C GLU A 961 21.80 -18.54 -9.08
N TYR A 962 21.91 -17.54 -9.97
CA TYR A 962 22.62 -16.28 -9.75
C TYR A 962 23.98 -16.38 -9.03
N SER A 963 24.78 -17.40 -9.35
CA SER A 963 26.06 -17.75 -8.70
C SER A 963 25.97 -18.24 -7.25
N SER A 964 25.27 -17.52 -6.36
CA SER A 964 25.27 -17.76 -4.91
C SER A 964 24.05 -18.48 -4.36
N GLU A 965 23.01 -18.71 -5.17
CA GLU A 965 21.70 -19.10 -4.67
C GLU A 965 21.37 -20.58 -4.90
N CYS A 966 20.59 -21.15 -4.00
CA CYS A 966 20.10 -22.51 -4.05
C CYS A 966 18.61 -22.54 -3.76
N TYR A 967 17.88 -23.35 -4.52
CA TYR A 967 16.44 -23.55 -4.42
C TYR A 967 16.12 -25.05 -4.49
N CYS A 968 15.05 -25.47 -3.82
CA CYS A 968 14.62 -26.88 -3.70
C CYS A 968 13.14 -27.04 -4.00
N GLY A 969 12.74 -28.25 -4.42
CA GLY A 969 11.33 -28.61 -4.60
C GLY A 969 11.12 -30.06 -5.06
N ASN A 970 9.85 -30.48 -5.14
CA ASN A 970 9.45 -31.82 -5.61
C ASN A 970 8.87 -31.81 -7.03
N THR A 971 8.73 -30.64 -7.63
CA THR A 971 8.24 -30.39 -9.00
C THR A 971 9.06 -29.27 -9.62
N LEU A 972 9.04 -29.17 -10.95
CA LEU A 972 9.62 -28.06 -11.70
C LEU A 972 8.45 -27.23 -12.27
N ALA A 973 8.24 -26.01 -11.76
CA ALA A 973 7.01 -25.26 -12.07
C ALA A 973 7.00 -24.65 -13.48
N ASN A 974 8.14 -24.16 -13.99
CA ASN A 974 8.25 -23.57 -15.32
C ASN A 974 8.91 -24.52 -16.33
N SER A 975 8.81 -24.15 -17.60
CA SER A 975 9.48 -24.83 -18.71
C SER A 975 11.01 -24.75 -18.63
N ALA A 976 11.66 -25.78 -19.18
CA ALA A 976 13.10 -25.76 -19.46
C ALA A 976 13.45 -24.60 -20.41
N ALA A 977 14.54 -23.91 -20.12
CA ALA A 977 15.07 -22.79 -20.89
C ALA A 977 16.18 -23.29 -21.84
N SER A 978 16.14 -22.85 -23.10
CA SER A 978 17.18 -23.19 -24.08
C SER A 978 18.53 -22.48 -23.84
N SER A 979 18.55 -21.43 -23.01
CA SER A 979 19.76 -20.70 -22.63
C SER A 979 19.54 -19.81 -21.38
N GLY A 980 20.66 -19.38 -20.79
CA GLY A 980 20.71 -18.39 -19.70
C GLY A 980 21.38 -18.88 -18.42
N CYS A 981 21.54 -20.19 -18.24
CA CYS A 981 22.27 -20.78 -17.13
C CYS A 981 23.77 -20.83 -17.45
N SER A 982 24.46 -19.70 -17.25
CA SER A 982 25.86 -19.51 -17.62
C SER A 982 26.68 -18.67 -16.62
N MET A 983 26.16 -18.43 -15.41
CA MET A 983 26.94 -17.84 -14.31
C MET A 983 27.74 -18.92 -13.60
N THR A 984 28.99 -18.62 -13.23
CA THR A 984 29.84 -19.52 -12.45
C THR A 984 29.40 -19.53 -10.98
N CYS A 985 29.61 -20.65 -10.28
CA CYS A 985 29.25 -20.79 -8.86
C CYS A 985 30.16 -19.96 -7.96
N SER A 986 29.58 -19.35 -6.92
CA SER A 986 30.33 -18.48 -6.00
C SER A 986 31.40 -19.25 -5.21
N GLY A 987 31.17 -20.53 -4.91
CA GLY A 987 32.13 -21.43 -4.27
C GLY A 987 33.07 -22.20 -5.18
N ASP A 988 32.81 -22.25 -6.50
CA ASP A 988 33.73 -22.87 -7.48
C ASP A 988 33.50 -22.31 -8.89
N ASN A 989 34.45 -21.51 -9.38
CA ASN A 989 34.38 -20.90 -10.70
C ASN A 989 34.50 -21.89 -11.88
N GLY A 990 34.82 -23.17 -11.64
CA GLY A 990 34.76 -24.22 -12.66
C GLY A 990 33.34 -24.74 -12.94
N GLN A 991 32.37 -24.39 -12.10
CA GLN A 991 31.02 -24.98 -12.10
C GLN A 991 29.95 -23.93 -12.47
N LEU A 992 28.85 -24.35 -13.10
CA LEU A 992 27.71 -23.48 -13.41
C LEU A 992 26.64 -23.48 -12.30
N CYS A 993 26.20 -22.27 -11.92
CA CYS A 993 25.14 -22.01 -10.96
C CYS A 993 24.10 -21.04 -11.53
N GLY A 994 23.40 -21.48 -12.57
CA GLY A 994 22.25 -20.79 -13.14
C GLY A 994 22.61 -19.47 -13.82
N GLY A 995 21.72 -18.50 -13.69
CA GLY A 995 21.86 -17.15 -14.24
C GLY A 995 20.74 -16.24 -13.76
N PRO A 996 20.57 -15.03 -14.32
CA PRO A 996 19.51 -14.12 -13.88
C PRO A 996 18.12 -14.61 -14.31
N ASN A 997 17.28 -14.97 -13.34
CA ASN A 997 15.99 -15.65 -13.49
C ASN A 997 16.13 -17.04 -14.15
N ARG A 998 17.17 -17.80 -13.78
CA ARG A 998 17.56 -19.06 -14.45
C ARG A 998 18.21 -20.08 -13.50
N LEU A 999 17.59 -21.26 -13.33
CA LEU A 999 18.14 -22.35 -12.51
C LEU A 999 18.87 -23.40 -13.36
N ASN A 1000 20.09 -23.78 -12.96
CA ASN A 1000 20.63 -25.11 -13.30
C ASN A 1000 19.99 -26.12 -12.35
N VAL A 1001 19.20 -27.07 -12.86
CA VAL A 1001 18.39 -27.99 -12.04
C VAL A 1001 18.98 -29.40 -12.03
N LEU A 1002 19.10 -30.00 -10.84
CA LEU A 1002 19.53 -31.38 -10.62
C LEU A 1002 18.45 -32.20 -9.90
N GLU A 1003 18.29 -33.47 -10.29
CA GLU A 1003 17.34 -34.43 -9.70
C GLU A 1003 18.07 -35.54 -8.93
N ASP A 1004 17.67 -35.81 -7.69
CA ASP A 1004 18.19 -36.89 -6.85
C ASP A 1004 17.60 -38.25 -7.26
N GLN A 1005 18.45 -39.19 -7.69
CA GLN A 1005 18.05 -40.54 -8.11
C GLN A 1005 17.75 -41.48 -6.93
N SER A 1006 18.14 -41.10 -5.70
CA SER A 1006 17.88 -41.85 -4.47
C SER A 1006 16.60 -41.42 -3.75
N TRP A 1007 15.97 -40.32 -4.20
CA TRP A 1007 14.78 -39.74 -3.58
C TRP A 1007 13.62 -40.75 -3.50
N LYS A 1008 12.95 -40.75 -2.35
CA LYS A 1008 11.69 -41.46 -2.12
C LYS A 1008 10.72 -40.51 -1.44
N GLN A 1009 9.43 -40.69 -1.72
CA GLN A 1009 8.39 -39.93 -1.06
C GLN A 1009 8.38 -40.24 0.45
N THR A 1010 8.56 -39.19 1.25
CA THR A 1010 8.46 -39.20 2.71
C THR A 1010 7.31 -38.33 3.22
N PHE A 1011 6.57 -37.72 2.30
CA PHE A 1011 5.48 -36.77 2.55
C PHE A 1011 4.26 -37.16 1.71
N PHE A 1012 3.14 -37.45 2.37
CA PHE A 1012 1.98 -38.12 1.78
C PHE A 1012 0.69 -37.35 2.00
N THR A 1013 -0.32 -37.63 1.19
CA THR A 1013 -1.72 -37.29 1.51
C THR A 1013 -2.42 -38.52 2.07
N VAL A 1014 -3.35 -38.35 3.00
CA VAL A 1014 -4.23 -39.46 3.45
C VAL A 1014 -5.17 -39.83 2.31
N SER A 1015 -5.23 -41.10 1.93
CA SER A 1015 -6.20 -41.58 0.92
C SER A 1015 -7.53 -41.96 1.56
N ARG A 1016 -7.51 -42.57 2.75
CA ARG A 1016 -8.69 -42.93 3.56
C ARG A 1016 -8.43 -42.86 5.06
N TYR A 1017 -9.46 -42.52 5.82
CA TYR A 1017 -9.50 -42.61 7.29
C TYR A 1017 -10.94 -42.87 7.74
N ASP A 1018 -11.18 -43.88 8.57
CA ASP A 1018 -12.53 -44.44 8.86
C ASP A 1018 -13.37 -44.63 7.57
N ARG A 1019 -14.38 -43.79 7.33
CA ARG A 1019 -15.24 -43.75 6.14
C ARG A 1019 -15.03 -42.52 5.25
N TRP A 1020 -14.08 -41.66 5.61
CA TRP A 1020 -13.69 -40.52 4.79
C TRP A 1020 -12.75 -40.98 3.67
N ASN A 1021 -13.05 -40.52 2.46
CA ASN A 1021 -12.25 -40.74 1.25
C ASN A 1021 -11.65 -39.40 0.82
N PHE A 1022 -10.37 -39.38 0.47
CA PHE A 1022 -9.80 -38.23 -0.21
C PHE A 1022 -10.41 -38.06 -1.60
N THR A 1023 -10.85 -36.86 -1.92
CA THR A 1023 -11.51 -36.52 -3.19
C THR A 1023 -10.57 -35.78 -4.13
N ASP A 1024 -10.03 -34.63 -3.69
CA ASP A 1024 -9.16 -33.82 -4.55
C ASP A 1024 -8.32 -32.78 -3.76
N CYS A 1025 -7.29 -32.22 -4.42
CA CYS A 1025 -6.72 -30.94 -4.03
C CYS A 1025 -7.53 -29.85 -4.73
N ALA A 1026 -8.40 -29.17 -3.98
CA ALA A 1026 -9.23 -28.10 -4.51
C ALA A 1026 -8.51 -26.75 -4.44
N VAL A 1027 -8.86 -25.83 -5.34
CA VAL A 1027 -8.58 -24.41 -5.15
C VAL A 1027 -9.57 -23.85 -4.13
N ASP A 1028 -9.06 -23.17 -3.11
CA ASP A 1028 -9.84 -22.35 -2.16
C ASP A 1028 -9.33 -20.91 -2.22
N SER A 1029 -10.13 -19.92 -1.83
CA SER A 1029 -9.64 -18.58 -1.56
C SER A 1029 -10.48 -17.88 -0.49
N VAL A 1030 -9.89 -16.94 0.25
CA VAL A 1030 -10.60 -16.09 1.23
C VAL A 1030 -11.78 -15.33 0.64
N SER A 1031 -11.81 -15.14 -0.69
CA SER A 1031 -12.88 -14.50 -1.46
C SER A 1031 -13.97 -15.46 -1.97
N ALA A 1032 -13.75 -16.78 -1.89
CA ALA A 1032 -14.66 -17.83 -2.36
C ALA A 1032 -14.40 -19.13 -1.56
N ARG A 1033 -14.56 -19.06 -0.23
CA ARG A 1033 -14.32 -20.19 0.68
C ARG A 1033 -15.19 -21.38 0.30
N LEU A 1034 -14.56 -22.52 0.07
CA LEU A 1034 -15.18 -23.73 -0.47
C LEU A 1034 -15.96 -24.52 0.59
N LEU A 1035 -15.48 -24.51 1.83
CA LEU A 1035 -16.09 -25.14 2.99
C LEU A 1035 -16.36 -24.07 4.06
N PRO A 1036 -17.64 -23.68 4.31
CA PRO A 1036 -17.95 -22.44 5.04
C PRO A 1036 -17.97 -22.60 6.57
N MET A 1037 -17.90 -23.81 7.11
CA MET A 1037 -17.95 -24.06 8.56
C MET A 1037 -16.58 -24.54 9.06
N SER A 1038 -16.08 -23.98 10.17
CA SER A 1038 -14.86 -24.49 10.82
C SER A 1038 -15.21 -25.25 12.11
N PRO A 1039 -15.15 -26.60 12.11
CA PRO A 1039 -15.42 -27.37 13.32
C PRO A 1039 -14.24 -27.29 14.31
N SER A 1040 -14.54 -27.26 15.60
CA SER A 1040 -13.52 -27.14 16.65
C SER A 1040 -12.74 -28.45 16.79
N VAL A 1041 -11.46 -28.45 16.40
CA VAL A 1041 -10.58 -29.63 16.46
C VAL A 1041 -9.92 -29.77 17.83
N PRO A 1042 -10.06 -30.92 18.52
CA PRO A 1042 -9.41 -31.16 19.81
C PRO A 1042 -7.88 -31.01 19.75
N GLY A 1043 -7.32 -30.19 20.62
CA GLY A 1043 -5.88 -29.87 20.64
C GLY A 1043 -5.47 -28.65 19.80
N GLY A 1044 -6.36 -28.15 18.93
CA GLY A 1044 -6.23 -26.89 18.19
C GLY A 1044 -5.20 -26.89 17.06
N ALA A 1045 -5.11 -25.73 16.38
CA ALA A 1045 -4.29 -25.49 15.19
C ALA A 1045 -2.85 -26.05 15.26
N ASN A 1046 -2.18 -25.86 16.40
CA ASN A 1046 -0.79 -26.30 16.61
C ASN A 1046 -0.60 -27.83 16.72
N LYS A 1047 -1.69 -28.62 16.78
CA LYS A 1047 -1.68 -30.09 16.79
C LYS A 1047 -2.53 -30.70 15.68
N MET A 1048 -2.93 -29.90 14.68
CA MET A 1048 -3.79 -30.35 13.58
C MET A 1048 -3.22 -31.56 12.86
N THR A 1049 -4.02 -32.60 12.72
CA THR A 1049 -3.82 -33.72 11.78
C THR A 1049 -5.08 -33.93 10.95
N VAL A 1050 -4.95 -34.59 9.79
CA VAL A 1050 -6.10 -34.93 8.93
C VAL A 1050 -7.15 -35.69 9.73
N GLU A 1051 -6.75 -36.73 10.47
CA GLU A 1051 -7.60 -37.55 11.31
C GLU A 1051 -8.43 -36.69 12.29
N SER A 1052 -7.76 -35.81 13.05
CA SER A 1052 -8.41 -34.94 14.05
C SER A 1052 -9.43 -33.96 13.45
N CYS A 1053 -9.24 -33.54 12.20
CA CYS A 1053 -10.19 -32.69 11.47
C CYS A 1053 -11.38 -33.50 10.96
N LEU A 1054 -11.13 -34.68 10.38
CA LEU A 1054 -12.17 -35.59 9.88
C LEU A 1054 -13.10 -36.07 11.02
N ASP A 1055 -12.54 -36.36 12.20
CA ASP A 1055 -13.30 -36.68 13.42
C ASP A 1055 -14.15 -35.48 13.90
N ALA A 1056 -13.63 -34.25 13.82
CA ALA A 1056 -14.36 -33.05 14.19
C ALA A 1056 -15.51 -32.75 13.20
N CYS A 1057 -15.27 -32.91 11.90
CA CYS A 1057 -16.30 -32.83 10.85
C CYS A 1057 -17.39 -33.88 11.05
N ALA A 1058 -17.03 -35.14 11.32
CA ALA A 1058 -17.98 -36.20 11.61
C ALA A 1058 -18.81 -35.90 12.87
N SER A 1059 -18.15 -35.43 13.94
CA SER A 1059 -18.81 -35.01 15.19
C SER A 1059 -19.76 -33.81 15.00
N ALA A 1060 -19.53 -32.98 13.98
CA ALA A 1060 -20.40 -31.86 13.60
C ALA A 1060 -21.51 -32.24 12.58
N ASN A 1061 -21.65 -33.52 12.24
CA ASN A 1061 -22.55 -34.03 11.19
C ASN A 1061 -22.31 -33.35 9.83
N MET A 1062 -21.06 -33.18 9.43
CA MET A 1062 -20.63 -32.73 8.09
C MET A 1062 -20.38 -33.95 7.18
N THR A 1063 -20.64 -33.81 5.88
CA THR A 1063 -20.40 -34.88 4.87
C THR A 1063 -19.20 -34.59 3.97
N TRP A 1064 -18.76 -33.34 3.95
CA TRP A 1064 -17.54 -32.87 3.32
C TRP A 1064 -16.65 -32.19 4.36
N CYS A 1065 -15.35 -32.43 4.27
CA CYS A 1065 -14.35 -31.93 5.21
C CYS A 1065 -13.06 -31.62 4.46
N GLY A 1066 -12.26 -30.68 4.96
CA GLY A 1066 -11.02 -30.30 4.31
C GLY A 1066 -10.08 -29.50 5.20
N LEU A 1067 -8.81 -29.50 4.81
CA LEU A 1067 -7.72 -28.88 5.55
C LEU A 1067 -6.95 -27.90 4.66
N GLU A 1068 -6.62 -26.74 5.22
CA GLU A 1068 -5.80 -25.70 4.61
C GLU A 1068 -4.66 -25.25 5.55
N TYR A 1069 -3.63 -24.61 4.98
CA TYR A 1069 -2.64 -23.81 5.69
C TYR A 1069 -1.89 -24.52 6.84
N ALA A 1070 -1.65 -25.84 6.72
CA ALA A 1070 -1.04 -26.72 7.73
C ALA A 1070 -1.84 -26.93 9.04
N SER A 1071 -2.83 -26.09 9.34
CA SER A 1071 -3.45 -26.00 10.67
C SER A 1071 -4.92 -25.61 10.70
N GLU A 1072 -5.56 -25.38 9.55
CA GLU A 1072 -6.97 -25.01 9.46
C GLU A 1072 -7.81 -26.23 9.08
N CYS A 1073 -9.04 -26.29 9.63
CA CYS A 1073 -10.00 -27.37 9.40
C CYS A 1073 -11.36 -26.75 9.08
N TYR A 1074 -11.97 -27.23 7.99
CA TYR A 1074 -13.23 -26.75 7.48
C TYR A 1074 -14.12 -27.91 7.02
N GLY A 1075 -15.44 -27.68 6.91
CA GLY A 1075 -16.37 -28.66 6.38
C GLY A 1075 -17.71 -28.07 5.94
N ALA A 1076 -18.53 -28.95 5.37
CA ALA A 1076 -19.87 -28.65 4.84
C ALA A 1076 -20.79 -29.88 4.96
N LYS A 1077 -22.11 -29.63 4.95
CA LYS A 1077 -23.14 -30.69 4.93
C LYS A 1077 -23.53 -31.10 3.52
N ASP A 1078 -23.40 -30.17 2.58
CA ASP A 1078 -23.74 -30.30 1.17
C ASP A 1078 -22.47 -30.34 0.32
N GLN A 1079 -22.57 -30.81 -0.93
CA GLN A 1079 -21.42 -30.89 -1.83
C GLN A 1079 -20.95 -29.49 -2.27
N PRO A 1080 -19.68 -29.13 -2.02
CA PRO A 1080 -19.16 -27.84 -2.46
C PRO A 1080 -18.85 -27.88 -3.97
N ASN A 1081 -19.07 -26.76 -4.66
CA ASN A 1081 -18.73 -26.61 -6.07
C ASN A 1081 -17.24 -26.26 -6.23
N TYR A 1082 -16.38 -27.29 -6.29
CA TYR A 1082 -14.93 -27.11 -6.29
C TYR A 1082 -14.30 -27.19 -7.68
N THR A 1083 -13.24 -26.40 -7.89
CA THR A 1083 -12.34 -26.56 -9.03
C THR A 1083 -11.08 -27.29 -8.58
N ALA A 1084 -10.75 -28.38 -9.27
CA ALA A 1084 -9.50 -29.12 -9.05
C ALA A 1084 -8.28 -28.22 -9.29
N ALA A 1085 -7.31 -28.24 -8.39
CA ALA A 1085 -6.07 -27.49 -8.56
C ALA A 1085 -5.30 -27.99 -9.80
N PRO A 1086 -4.77 -27.09 -10.66
CA PRO A 1086 -4.15 -27.47 -11.92
C PRO A 1086 -2.85 -28.26 -11.73
N THR A 1087 -2.64 -29.27 -12.58
CA THR A 1087 -1.37 -29.99 -12.69
C THR A 1087 -0.29 -29.11 -13.32
N PRO A 1088 0.95 -29.08 -12.78
CA PRO A 1088 2.09 -28.42 -13.41
C PRO A 1088 2.36 -28.90 -14.85
N ALA A 1089 2.91 -28.01 -15.68
CA ALA A 1089 3.10 -28.25 -17.11
C ALA A 1089 4.24 -29.24 -17.39
N GLY A 1090 3.93 -30.54 -17.37
CA GLY A 1090 4.90 -31.58 -17.74
C GLY A 1090 4.56 -33.02 -17.35
N GLY A 1091 3.52 -33.27 -16.55
CA GLY A 1091 3.18 -34.64 -16.15
C GLY A 1091 1.75 -34.84 -15.64
N SER A 1092 1.19 -36.02 -15.92
CA SER A 1092 -0.12 -36.47 -15.45
C SER A 1092 -0.07 -36.94 -13.98
N SER A 1093 0.44 -36.08 -13.09
CA SER A 1093 0.59 -36.40 -11.67
C SER A 1093 -0.78 -36.55 -11.00
N LYS A 1094 -1.01 -37.70 -10.37
CA LYS A 1094 -2.16 -37.91 -9.47
C LYS A 1094 -1.91 -37.36 -8.06
N ASP A 1095 -0.68 -36.97 -7.75
CA ASP A 1095 -0.30 -36.51 -6.41
C ASP A 1095 -0.88 -35.11 -6.13
N PRO A 1096 -1.77 -34.96 -5.13
CA PRO A 1096 -2.35 -33.66 -4.76
C PRO A 1096 -1.32 -32.67 -4.18
N THR A 1097 -0.22 -33.14 -3.59
CA THR A 1097 0.87 -32.27 -3.10
C THR A 1097 1.53 -31.53 -4.26
N THR A 1098 1.69 -32.20 -5.41
CA THR A 1098 2.23 -31.58 -6.64
C THR A 1098 1.32 -30.53 -7.27
N ARG A 1099 0.07 -30.40 -6.79
CA ARG A 1099 -0.94 -29.41 -7.26
C ARG A 1099 -1.15 -28.26 -6.26
N GLY A 1100 -0.35 -28.22 -5.19
CA GLY A 1100 -0.27 -27.15 -4.21
C GLY A 1100 -0.82 -27.49 -2.83
N CYS A 1101 -1.39 -28.68 -2.63
CA CYS A 1101 -1.77 -29.18 -1.29
C CYS A 1101 -0.54 -29.79 -0.59
N SER A 1102 0.52 -29.00 -0.41
CA SER A 1102 1.87 -29.43 -0.03
C SER A 1102 2.32 -28.99 1.37
N MET A 1103 1.47 -28.34 2.17
CA MET A 1103 1.84 -27.89 3.51
C MET A 1103 1.74 -29.03 4.55
N PRO A 1104 2.77 -29.25 5.38
CA PRO A 1104 2.77 -30.31 6.37
C PRO A 1104 1.88 -29.99 7.58
N CYS A 1105 1.03 -30.94 7.97
CA CYS A 1105 0.18 -30.84 9.16
C CYS A 1105 0.99 -30.52 10.43
N LYS A 1106 0.56 -29.53 11.23
CA LYS A 1106 1.29 -29.13 12.45
C LYS A 1106 1.45 -30.27 13.47
N GLY A 1107 0.46 -31.16 13.57
CA GLY A 1107 0.49 -32.35 14.43
C GLY A 1107 1.19 -33.57 13.80
N ASN A 1108 1.42 -33.59 12.49
CA ASN A 1108 2.11 -34.69 11.80
C ASN A 1108 2.79 -34.22 10.50
N SER A 1109 4.09 -33.91 10.58
CA SER A 1109 4.82 -33.28 9.47
C SER A 1109 5.08 -34.17 8.24
N THR A 1110 4.71 -35.45 8.27
CA THR A 1110 4.77 -36.34 7.10
C THR A 1110 3.49 -36.36 6.27
N ILE A 1111 2.45 -35.63 6.68
CA ILE A 1111 1.12 -35.62 6.06
C ILE A 1111 0.72 -34.23 5.57
N ALA A 1112 0.03 -34.16 4.43
CA ALA A 1112 -0.49 -32.94 3.85
C ALA A 1112 -1.78 -32.42 4.52
N CYS A 1113 -1.76 -31.14 4.89
CA CYS A 1113 -2.89 -30.35 5.39
C CYS A 1113 -3.07 -29.09 4.51
N GLY A 1114 -3.42 -29.31 3.25
CA GLY A 1114 -3.67 -28.27 2.25
C GLY A 1114 -2.42 -27.48 1.86
N GLY A 1115 -2.61 -26.21 1.54
CA GLY A 1115 -1.56 -25.29 1.12
C GLY A 1115 -2.02 -23.84 1.19
N SER A 1116 -1.41 -22.96 0.38
CA SER A 1116 -1.89 -21.59 0.24
C SER A 1116 -2.90 -21.50 -0.89
N SER A 1117 -4.14 -21.10 -0.58
CA SER A 1117 -5.29 -21.11 -1.52
C SER A 1117 -5.57 -22.51 -2.10
N ARG A 1118 -5.41 -23.54 -1.26
CA ARG A 1118 -5.40 -24.97 -1.63
C ARG A 1118 -5.86 -25.85 -0.48
N MET A 1119 -6.92 -26.61 -0.68
CA MET A 1119 -7.50 -27.47 0.36
C MET A 1119 -7.46 -28.95 -0.05
N ASN A 1120 -6.94 -29.81 0.83
CA ASN A 1120 -7.18 -31.25 0.70
C ASN A 1120 -8.66 -31.50 1.05
N LEU A 1121 -9.46 -31.93 0.08
CA LEU A 1121 -10.90 -32.16 0.23
C LEU A 1121 -11.20 -33.66 0.40
N TYR A 1122 -12.08 -33.97 1.36
CA TYR A 1122 -12.50 -35.32 1.71
C TYR A 1122 -14.03 -35.43 1.76
N GLN A 1123 -14.56 -36.58 1.36
CA GLN A 1123 -15.99 -36.91 1.39
C GLN A 1123 -16.26 -38.12 2.29
N PHE A 1124 -17.28 -38.02 3.14
CA PHE A 1124 -17.75 -39.11 4.00
C PHE A 1124 -18.66 -40.06 3.22
N ASP A 1125 -18.30 -41.35 3.17
CA ASP A 1125 -19.13 -42.39 2.57
C ASP A 1125 -19.81 -43.23 3.65
N ALA A 1126 -21.07 -42.93 3.94
CA ALA A 1126 -21.86 -43.68 4.92
C ALA A 1126 -22.02 -45.18 4.56
N SER A 1127 -21.85 -45.57 3.29
CA SER A 1127 -21.92 -46.96 2.82
C SER A 1127 -20.58 -47.70 2.90
N ALA A 1128 -19.46 -46.99 3.05
CA ALA A 1128 -18.15 -47.61 3.19
C ALA A 1128 -18.00 -48.35 4.53
N SER A 1129 -17.32 -49.49 4.48
CA SER A 1129 -16.73 -50.11 5.67
C SER A 1129 -15.58 -49.25 6.21
N PRO A 1130 -15.53 -48.98 7.53
CA PRO A 1130 -14.39 -48.36 8.20
C PRO A 1130 -13.04 -49.03 7.87
N VAL A 1131 -12.02 -48.22 7.57
CA VAL A 1131 -10.63 -48.67 7.53
C VAL A 1131 -9.99 -48.61 8.93
N GLN A 1132 -9.17 -49.60 9.28
CA GLN A 1132 -8.40 -49.56 10.53
C GLN A 1132 -7.16 -48.68 10.35
N GLY A 1133 -7.19 -47.49 10.96
CA GLY A 1133 -6.12 -46.50 10.90
C GLY A 1133 -6.05 -45.74 9.57
N THR A 1134 -5.06 -44.85 9.47
CA THR A 1134 -4.86 -43.98 8.32
C THR A 1134 -4.26 -44.75 7.14
N GLN A 1135 -4.90 -44.68 5.98
CA GLN A 1135 -4.33 -45.15 4.71
C GLN A 1135 -3.72 -43.96 3.96
N LEU A 1136 -2.53 -44.15 3.39
CA LEU A 1136 -1.82 -43.12 2.65
C LEU A 1136 -2.06 -43.25 1.15
N LEU A 1137 -1.94 -42.14 0.43
CA LEU A 1137 -1.94 -42.09 -1.03
C LEU A 1137 -0.51 -42.34 -1.52
N ASP A 1138 -0.19 -43.61 -1.79
CA ASP A 1138 1.03 -43.99 -2.47
C ASP A 1138 0.89 -43.73 -3.99
N VAL A 1139 1.82 -42.96 -4.56
CA VAL A 1139 1.90 -42.66 -6.00
C VAL A 1139 3.18 -43.25 -6.63
N GLY A 1140 3.77 -44.27 -6.01
CA GLY A 1140 5.10 -44.80 -6.33
C GLY A 1140 5.31 -45.36 -7.74
N ASN A 1141 6.55 -45.17 -8.22
CA ASN A 1141 7.14 -45.51 -9.53
C ASN A 1141 6.59 -44.74 -10.74
#